data_AF-A0A167RGD7-F1
#
_entry.id   AF-A0A167RGD7-F1
#
_cell.length_a   1.000
_cell.length_b   1.000
_cell.length_c   1.000
_cell.angle_alpha   90.00
_cell.angle_beta   90.00
_cell.angle_gamma   90.00
#
_symmetry.space_group_name_H-M   'P 1'
#
loop_
_entity.id
_entity.type
_entity.pdbx_description
1 polymer ?
#
loop_
_entity_poly.entity_id
_entity_poly.type
_entity_poly.pdbx_seq_one_letter_code
_entity_poly.pdbx_strand_id
1 'polypeptide(L)'
;MDREISDLLRRVEEAEKRATEANKHAAEANKREAEAQRQLTEERLQTRNTTLPEFLDACHVHLFLGLAIQEDPYSSTRGDPANAENKYRPNKIREWTGFPQEQAAIWADLMDVDFVTQRHFVALLVLKEFGKDVRERMLSSELDLGYFERFTVESRVTSIIRQLYASPQIRQVFHLKGDVAFENHANTLTAGQSMAEKMESMSLEPKQPRRSDRLVARQSQPDATSQESGKQKQPRPRADQFCVYNVHNRKPKESLPAFIVEYKPPHKLTLAHIMAGLSDMEVDQVVRYQKDETPEDICRRVVAAVITQAFSYMITAGLEFGYACTGEAFIFLRVPRDDPFTVYYYLSVPREDVGDTTGWTGNPSDDNRLHLTAVGQVLAFTLRALQTPPRGIEWSNWATARLEKWKMIHDDLLDEISNLEVPSSEYKPPRTSTSFGRLSPVKTRSKSTAATFASCTPLEALSLSESDDSPDGPNSHTPSRGPRGPRTDSSALPPSSAATKSRGGRGDSSSKGKSRQYCTQQCLLGLVTGGKLDQKCPNVLDHGVDRHPISRATLIRLLDRQFFGHDPDPDVEMGCESLHIHGTRGALFKVTLLSHGYTFVGKGVPIEFIEHVQHEERMYSRLRPLQGVHVPVVLGGLDLRSSIFYDGIAEIVHFMLMGYAGRTLAMITQIEPDRLIRLAEVSLHAIHELGVLHSDPIAGNMVYNEDSGRVMFIDFERAQFERRRHPLGSLSPNKKGKQATDACGKNGKDPNKRDNFELETRRMRHALLW
;
A
#
# COMPACT_ATOMS: atom_id res chain seq x y z
N MET A 1 58.04 -52.41 61.31
CA MET A 1 57.51 -51.15 61.91
C MET A 1 57.98 -49.91 61.17
N ASP A 2 59.20 -49.39 61.31
CA ASP A 2 59.53 -48.06 60.72
C ASP A 2 59.51 -48.01 59.18
N ARG A 3 59.92 -49.09 58.49
CA ARG A 3 59.81 -49.15 57.01
C ARG A 3 58.36 -49.28 56.52
N GLU A 4 57.49 -49.98 57.25
CA GLU A 4 56.09 -50.16 56.86
C GLU A 4 55.28 -48.88 57.07
N ILE A 5 55.56 -48.13 58.13
CA ILE A 5 54.95 -46.81 58.37
C ILE A 5 55.37 -45.83 57.27
N SER A 6 56.65 -45.83 56.87
CA SER A 6 57.14 -44.94 55.81
C SER A 6 56.57 -45.29 54.42
N ASP A 7 56.38 -46.56 54.10
CA ASP A 7 55.73 -46.99 52.85
C ASP A 7 54.22 -46.71 52.86
N LEU A 8 53.55 -46.81 54.01
CA LEU A 8 52.14 -46.43 54.16
C LEU A 8 51.94 -44.92 53.98
N LEU A 9 52.80 -44.09 54.58
CA LEU A 9 52.75 -42.63 54.40
C LEU A 9 52.95 -42.22 52.94
N ARG A 10 53.89 -42.84 52.23
CA ARG A 10 54.11 -42.60 50.79
C ARG A 10 52.88 -42.98 49.96
N ARG A 11 52.22 -44.10 50.27
CA ARG A 11 51.00 -44.53 49.57
C ARG A 11 49.81 -43.60 49.82
N VAL A 12 49.69 -43.04 51.03
CA VAL A 12 48.66 -42.04 51.35
C VAL A 12 48.93 -40.75 50.58
N GLU A 13 50.16 -40.26 50.56
CA GLU A 13 50.51 -39.04 49.81
C GLU A 13 50.33 -39.20 48.29
N GLU A 14 50.68 -40.37 47.74
CA GLU A 14 50.43 -40.70 46.33
C GLU A 14 48.93 -40.85 46.02
N ALA A 15 48.13 -41.35 46.97
CA ALA A 15 46.68 -41.45 46.83
C ALA A 15 46.01 -40.08 46.93
N GLU A 16 46.48 -39.20 47.82
CA GLU A 16 46.03 -37.82 47.93
C GLU A 16 46.39 -37.01 46.68
N LYS A 17 47.62 -37.14 46.16
CA LYS A 17 48.00 -36.52 44.88
C LYS A 17 47.10 -36.99 43.74
N ARG A 18 46.87 -38.30 43.60
CA ARG A 18 45.94 -38.85 42.60
C ARG A 18 44.51 -38.38 42.77
N ALA A 19 44.02 -38.25 44.01
CA ALA A 19 42.68 -37.74 44.30
C ALA A 19 42.56 -36.24 43.94
N THR A 20 43.58 -35.44 44.24
CA THR A 20 43.59 -34.01 43.87
C THR A 20 43.71 -33.79 42.37
N GLU A 21 44.50 -34.60 41.65
CA GLU A 21 44.59 -34.58 40.19
C GLU A 21 43.28 -35.04 39.54
N ALA A 22 42.66 -36.12 40.04
CA ALA A 22 41.35 -36.56 39.58
C ALA A 22 40.26 -35.50 39.80
N ASN A 23 40.25 -34.83 40.96
CA ASN A 23 39.33 -33.73 41.24
C ASN A 23 39.56 -32.52 40.33
N LYS A 24 40.83 -32.17 40.03
CA LYS A 24 41.15 -31.11 39.06
C LYS A 24 40.66 -31.48 37.65
N HIS A 25 40.91 -32.69 37.19
CA HIS A 25 40.42 -33.16 35.89
C HIS A 25 38.90 -33.21 35.82
N ALA A 26 38.20 -33.62 36.88
CA ALA A 26 36.74 -33.59 36.96
C ALA A 26 36.20 -32.15 36.95
N ALA A 27 36.83 -31.22 37.66
CA ALA A 27 36.45 -29.81 37.65
C ALA A 27 36.65 -29.16 36.27
N GLU A 28 37.76 -29.46 35.59
CA GLU A 28 38.01 -29.01 34.21
C GLU A 28 37.03 -29.61 33.22
N ALA A 29 36.68 -30.89 33.35
CA ALA A 29 35.68 -31.54 32.51
C ALA A 29 34.29 -30.90 32.70
N ASN A 30 33.86 -30.68 33.94
CA ASN A 30 32.59 -30.01 34.25
C ASN A 30 32.56 -28.56 33.72
N LYS A 31 33.68 -27.84 33.79
CA LYS A 31 33.79 -26.49 33.22
C LYS A 31 33.65 -26.52 31.69
N ARG A 32 34.32 -27.45 31.01
CA ARG A 32 34.21 -27.63 29.54
C ARG A 32 32.81 -28.04 29.12
N GLU A 33 32.15 -28.92 29.88
CA GLU A 33 30.77 -29.33 29.60
C GLU A 33 29.80 -28.17 29.79
N ALA A 34 29.95 -27.39 30.87
CA ALA A 34 29.16 -26.19 31.10
C ALA A 34 29.37 -25.13 30.00
N GLU A 35 30.62 -24.94 29.54
CA GLU A 35 30.94 -24.06 28.40
C GLU A 35 30.31 -24.56 27.09
N ALA A 36 30.41 -25.86 26.80
CA ALA A 36 29.81 -26.47 25.61
C ALA A 36 28.27 -26.37 25.64
N GLN A 37 27.65 -26.60 26.80
CA GLN A 37 26.20 -26.42 26.98
C GLN A 37 25.80 -24.96 26.77
N ARG A 38 26.56 -24.00 27.32
CA ARG A 38 26.32 -22.56 27.12
C ARG A 38 26.39 -22.18 25.64
N GLN A 39 27.43 -22.62 24.93
CA GLN A 39 27.60 -22.39 23.48
C GLN A 39 26.43 -22.96 22.69
N LEU A 40 26.03 -24.21 22.97
CA LEU A 40 24.90 -24.85 22.30
C LEU A 40 23.58 -24.10 22.54
N THR A 41 23.33 -23.63 23.77
CA THR A 41 22.16 -22.79 24.05
C THR A 41 22.21 -21.48 23.28
N GLU A 42 23.36 -20.81 23.23
CA GLU A 42 23.51 -19.54 22.51
C GLU A 42 23.28 -19.73 21.00
N GLU A 43 23.90 -20.74 20.39
CA GLU A 43 23.67 -21.09 18.98
C GLU A 43 22.19 -21.37 18.69
N ARG A 44 21.53 -22.11 19.60
CA ARG A 44 20.10 -22.39 19.47
C ARG A 44 19.25 -21.14 19.59
N LEU A 45 19.62 -20.19 20.45
CA LEU A 45 18.95 -18.89 20.56
C LEU A 45 19.13 -18.05 19.29
N GLN A 46 20.30 -18.11 18.65
CA GLN A 46 20.61 -17.36 17.44
C GLN A 46 19.94 -17.93 16.17
N THR A 47 19.80 -19.26 16.10
CA THR A 47 19.29 -19.97 14.91
C THR A 47 17.80 -20.25 14.94
N ARG A 48 17.15 -20.22 16.12
CA ARG A 48 15.69 -20.38 16.22
C ARG A 48 14.96 -19.15 15.68
N ASN A 49 13.74 -19.38 15.18
CA ASN A 49 12.81 -18.30 14.87
C ASN A 49 12.49 -17.45 16.10
N THR A 50 12.30 -16.16 15.88
CA THR A 50 12.01 -15.17 16.92
C THR A 50 10.51 -15.04 17.17
N THR A 51 10.15 -14.71 18.41
CA THR A 51 8.81 -14.22 18.77
C THR A 51 8.63 -12.75 18.35
N LEU A 52 7.42 -12.21 18.37
CA LEU A 52 7.20 -10.81 17.98
C LEU A 52 8.04 -9.83 18.83
N PRO A 53 8.10 -9.94 20.18
CA PRO A 53 8.93 -9.04 20.98
C PRO A 53 10.44 -9.17 20.68
N GLU A 54 10.96 -10.40 20.60
CA GLU A 54 12.36 -10.66 20.21
C GLU A 54 12.68 -10.10 18.81
N PHE A 55 11.72 -10.17 17.88
CA PHE A 55 11.88 -9.67 16.53
C PHE A 55 11.92 -8.14 16.47
N LEU A 56 11.05 -7.45 17.22
CA LEU A 56 11.04 -5.98 17.32
C LEU A 56 12.32 -5.45 17.94
N ASP A 57 12.79 -6.09 19.01
CA ASP A 57 14.06 -5.77 19.66
C ASP A 57 15.23 -5.90 18.69
N ALA A 58 15.31 -7.05 18.00
CA ALA A 58 16.36 -7.32 17.03
C ALA A 58 16.33 -6.34 15.84
N CYS A 59 15.14 -5.96 15.36
CA CYS A 59 15.01 -4.97 14.30
C CYS A 59 15.53 -3.60 14.74
N HIS A 60 15.24 -3.17 15.96
CA HIS A 60 15.75 -1.91 16.50
C HIS A 60 17.28 -1.93 16.63
N VAL A 61 17.81 -2.92 17.36
CA VAL A 61 19.23 -3.00 17.74
C VAL A 61 20.14 -3.28 16.54
N HIS A 62 19.72 -4.19 15.65
CA HIS A 62 20.58 -4.66 14.56
C HIS A 62 20.36 -3.91 13.25
N LEU A 63 19.12 -3.48 12.94
CA LEU A 63 18.79 -2.84 11.67
C LEU A 63 18.70 -1.32 11.81
N PHE A 64 17.77 -0.82 12.64
CA PHE A 64 17.43 0.60 12.69
C PHE A 64 18.59 1.46 13.23
N LEU A 65 19.23 1.04 14.34
CA LEU A 65 20.43 1.71 14.87
C LEU A 65 21.65 1.63 13.94
N GLY A 66 21.58 0.87 12.84
CA GLY A 66 22.60 0.82 11.80
C GLY A 66 22.57 1.99 10.82
N LEU A 67 21.62 2.93 10.97
CA LEU A 67 21.47 4.10 10.12
C LEU A 67 22.74 4.96 10.09
N ALA A 68 23.29 5.17 8.89
CA ALA A 68 24.43 6.05 8.63
C ALA A 68 24.04 7.09 7.57
N ILE A 69 24.29 8.37 7.85
CA ILE A 69 23.91 9.50 6.99
C ILE A 69 25.16 10.11 6.38
N GLN A 70 25.12 10.42 5.08
CA GLN A 70 26.21 11.11 4.41
C GLN A 70 26.24 12.59 4.83
N GLU A 71 27.26 12.96 5.60
CA GLU A 71 27.43 14.32 6.12
C GLU A 71 27.93 15.32 5.04
N ASP A 72 28.59 14.84 3.98
CA ASP A 72 29.11 15.70 2.92
C ASP A 72 28.02 16.15 1.91
N PRO A 73 27.65 17.44 1.86
CA PRO A 73 26.60 17.96 0.97
C PRO A 73 26.97 17.91 -0.53
N TYR A 74 28.25 17.70 -0.87
CA TYR A 74 28.69 17.53 -2.27
C TYR A 74 28.51 16.10 -2.78
N SER A 75 28.33 15.15 -1.88
CA SER A 75 28.14 13.73 -2.17
C SER A 75 26.66 13.29 -2.10
N SER A 76 25.75 14.22 -1.81
CA SER A 76 24.31 13.97 -1.64
C SER A 76 23.46 14.60 -2.75
N THR A 77 22.26 14.06 -2.98
CA THR A 77 21.34 14.60 -3.99
C THR A 77 20.90 16.01 -3.62
N ARG A 78 21.10 16.96 -4.55
CA ARG A 78 20.60 18.33 -4.42
C ARG A 78 19.23 18.46 -5.06
N GLY A 79 18.36 19.23 -4.44
CA GLY A 79 17.04 19.56 -4.97
C GLY A 79 16.08 19.97 -3.87
N ASP A 80 15.08 20.74 -4.25
CA ASP A 80 14.06 21.31 -3.36
C ASP A 80 13.43 20.25 -2.44
N PRO A 81 13.51 20.40 -1.10
CA PRO A 81 12.83 19.51 -0.16
C PRO A 81 11.30 19.59 -0.26
N ALA A 82 10.76 20.68 -0.81
CA ALA A 82 9.39 21.12 -0.67
C ALA A 82 8.70 21.29 -2.04
N ASN A 83 8.41 20.19 -2.75
CA ASN A 83 7.57 20.22 -3.94
C ASN A 83 6.07 20.30 -3.59
N ALA A 84 5.68 21.36 -2.88
CA ALA A 84 4.30 21.63 -2.47
C ALA A 84 3.54 22.48 -3.49
N GLU A 85 4.22 23.13 -4.43
CA GLU A 85 3.62 24.08 -5.36
C GLU A 85 2.43 23.50 -6.14
N ASN A 86 1.31 24.22 -6.16
CA ASN A 86 0.02 23.82 -6.72
C ASN A 86 -0.68 22.61 -6.07
N LYS A 87 -0.17 22.06 -4.96
CA LYS A 87 -0.84 21.01 -4.18
C LYS A 87 -1.88 21.59 -3.23
N TYR A 88 -2.90 20.80 -2.88
CA TYR A 88 -3.90 21.23 -1.90
C TYR A 88 -3.25 21.32 -0.51
N ARG A 89 -3.44 22.45 0.18
CA ARG A 89 -2.86 22.69 1.50
C ARG A 89 -3.93 22.69 2.59
N PRO A 90 -3.60 22.22 3.80
CA PRO A 90 -4.48 22.39 4.94
C PRO A 90 -4.50 23.87 5.35
N ASN A 91 -5.53 24.26 6.10
CA ASN A 91 -5.59 25.56 6.77
C ASN A 91 -4.77 25.51 8.06
N LYS A 92 -4.81 24.38 8.76
CA LYS A 92 -4.21 24.19 10.08
C LYS A 92 -3.38 22.91 10.15
N ILE A 93 -2.22 23.02 10.80
CA ILE A 93 -1.41 21.89 11.24
C ILE A 93 -1.43 21.90 12.78
N ARG A 94 -1.77 20.76 13.40
CA ARG A 94 -2.01 20.65 14.86
C ARG A 94 -1.42 19.39 15.48
N GLU A 95 -0.98 19.44 16.73
CA GLU A 95 -0.49 18.26 17.44
C GLU A 95 -1.61 17.22 17.65
N TRP A 96 -1.32 15.97 17.31
CA TRP A 96 -2.17 14.81 17.54
C TRP A 96 -1.94 14.25 18.95
N THR A 97 -2.50 14.93 19.94
CA THR A 97 -2.30 14.59 21.36
C THR A 97 -2.82 13.20 21.77
N GLY A 98 -3.83 12.67 21.06
CA GLY A 98 -4.40 11.33 21.28
C GLY A 98 -3.65 10.17 20.62
N PHE A 99 -2.65 10.45 19.76
CA PHE A 99 -1.93 9.42 19.02
C PHE A 99 -1.33 8.31 19.91
N PRO A 100 -0.68 8.63 21.04
CA PRO A 100 -0.16 7.62 21.95
C PRO A 100 -1.19 6.62 22.45
N GLN A 101 -2.34 7.10 22.92
CA GLN A 101 -3.39 6.26 23.50
C GLN A 101 -4.03 5.38 22.42
N GLU A 102 -4.22 5.93 21.22
CA GLU A 102 -4.71 5.18 20.07
C GLU A 102 -3.72 4.08 19.65
N GLN A 103 -2.41 4.36 19.59
CA GLN A 103 -1.38 3.35 19.32
C GLN A 103 -1.34 2.26 20.42
N ALA A 104 -1.46 2.64 21.69
CA ALA A 104 -1.49 1.69 22.81
C ALA A 104 -2.68 0.72 22.71
N ALA A 105 -3.84 1.19 22.26
CA ALA A 105 -5.03 0.35 22.09
C ALA A 105 -4.79 -0.76 21.06
N ILE A 106 -4.17 -0.43 19.91
CA ILE A 106 -3.78 -1.43 18.90
C ILE A 106 -2.85 -2.49 19.46
N TRP A 107 -1.87 -2.07 20.28
CA TRP A 107 -0.97 -3.01 20.96
C TRP A 107 -1.69 -3.88 21.98
N ALA A 108 -2.64 -3.33 22.74
CA ALA A 108 -3.43 -4.12 23.68
C ALA A 108 -4.21 -5.24 22.96
N ASP A 109 -4.86 -4.92 21.84
CA ASP A 109 -5.58 -5.89 21.02
C ASP A 109 -4.64 -6.93 20.39
N LEU A 110 -3.44 -6.53 19.99
CA LEU A 110 -2.44 -7.43 19.40
C LEU A 110 -1.85 -8.40 20.44
N MET A 111 -1.62 -7.92 21.66
CA MET A 111 -1.01 -8.68 22.76
C MET A 111 -1.98 -9.63 23.48
N ASP A 112 -3.28 -9.47 23.29
CA ASP A 112 -4.31 -10.36 23.86
C ASP A 112 -4.37 -11.73 23.16
N VAL A 113 -3.64 -11.89 22.05
CA VAL A 113 -3.64 -13.12 21.24
C VAL A 113 -2.39 -13.97 21.51
N ASP A 114 -2.58 -15.28 21.65
CA ASP A 114 -1.50 -16.25 21.88
C ASP A 114 -0.40 -16.23 20.78
N PHE A 115 -0.68 -15.60 19.63
CA PHE A 115 0.23 -15.38 18.49
C PHE A 115 1.58 -14.77 18.89
N VAL A 116 1.58 -13.81 19.82
CA VAL A 116 2.78 -13.04 20.18
C VAL A 116 3.86 -13.92 20.82
N THR A 117 3.45 -15.00 21.48
CA THR A 117 4.35 -15.96 22.12
C THR A 117 4.93 -17.00 21.15
N GLN A 118 4.37 -17.09 19.94
CA GLN A 118 4.77 -18.06 18.93
C GLN A 118 5.96 -17.53 18.10
N ARG A 119 6.78 -18.47 17.61
CA ARG A 119 8.04 -18.18 16.90
C ARG A 119 7.85 -18.20 15.39
N HIS A 120 7.27 -17.13 14.86
CA HIS A 120 6.94 -17.00 13.43
C HIS A 120 7.98 -16.23 12.62
N PHE A 121 8.89 -15.53 13.28
CA PHE A 121 9.75 -14.55 12.61
C PHE A 121 11.18 -15.03 12.43
N VAL A 122 11.88 -14.36 11.52
CA VAL A 122 13.24 -14.66 11.10
C VAL A 122 14.18 -14.78 12.31
N ALA A 123 15.11 -15.74 12.23
CA ALA A 123 16.10 -15.98 13.28
C ALA A 123 17.01 -14.77 13.53
N LEU A 124 17.47 -14.62 14.77
CA LEU A 124 18.30 -13.48 15.20
C LEU A 124 19.60 -13.38 14.40
N LEU A 125 20.22 -14.51 14.07
CA LEU A 125 21.45 -14.55 13.26
C LEU A 125 21.27 -13.85 11.91
N VAL A 126 20.15 -14.10 11.23
CA VAL A 126 19.86 -13.51 9.91
C VAL A 126 19.64 -12.00 10.02
N LEU A 127 18.98 -11.52 11.09
CA LEU A 127 18.81 -10.09 11.33
C LEU A 127 20.13 -9.37 11.62
N LYS A 128 21.08 -10.06 12.28
CA LYS A 128 22.44 -9.53 12.48
C LYS A 128 23.20 -9.41 11.16
N GLU A 129 23.10 -10.40 10.27
CA GLU A 129 23.72 -10.32 8.93
C GLU A 129 23.11 -9.17 8.11
N PHE A 130 21.79 -9.06 8.09
CA PHE A 130 21.10 -7.91 7.47
C PHE A 130 21.55 -6.58 8.06
N GLY A 131 21.83 -6.52 9.36
CA GLY A 131 22.35 -5.33 10.02
C GLY A 131 23.76 -4.94 9.57
N LYS A 132 24.58 -5.88 9.08
CA LYS A 132 25.89 -5.57 8.50
C LYS A 132 25.71 -4.86 7.16
N ASP A 133 24.86 -5.41 6.28
CA ASP A 133 24.57 -4.84 4.96
C ASP A 133 24.03 -3.40 5.06
N VAL A 134 23.16 -3.13 6.05
CA VAL A 134 22.62 -1.79 6.29
C VAL A 134 23.71 -0.78 6.67
N ARG A 135 24.67 -1.18 7.51
CA ARG A 135 25.74 -0.29 8.00
C ARG A 135 26.78 0.03 6.93
N GLU A 136 26.90 -0.79 5.89
CA GLU A 136 27.82 -0.55 4.78
C GLU A 136 27.36 0.58 3.85
N ARG A 137 26.08 0.97 3.90
CA ARG A 137 25.47 1.91 2.97
C ARG A 137 25.03 3.19 3.66
N MET A 138 25.57 4.32 3.23
CA MET A 138 25.22 5.64 3.76
C MET A 138 24.04 6.24 2.98
N LEU A 139 23.15 6.94 3.69
CA LEU A 139 22.04 7.68 3.07
C LEU A 139 22.56 8.97 2.41
N SER A 140 22.55 9.02 1.08
CA SER A 140 22.90 10.22 0.29
C SER A 140 21.84 10.61 -0.74
N SER A 141 20.77 9.82 -0.88
CA SER A 141 19.69 10.06 -1.85
C SER A 141 18.33 9.56 -1.38
N GLU A 142 17.26 10.00 -2.05
CA GLU A 142 15.90 9.49 -1.92
C GLU A 142 15.81 7.98 -2.19
N LEU A 143 16.60 7.48 -3.14
CA LEU A 143 16.66 6.06 -3.45
C LEU A 143 17.26 5.28 -2.29
N ASP A 144 18.34 5.79 -1.69
CA ASP A 144 18.98 5.13 -0.54
C ASP A 144 18.05 5.14 0.69
N LEU A 145 17.32 6.24 0.92
CA LEU A 145 16.29 6.29 1.97
C LEU A 145 15.21 5.24 1.71
N GLY A 146 14.70 5.15 0.49
CA GLY A 146 13.72 4.12 0.11
C GLY A 146 14.27 2.69 0.29
N TYR A 147 15.54 2.43 -0.01
CA TYR A 147 16.18 1.14 0.26
C TYR A 147 16.27 0.84 1.75
N PHE A 148 16.69 1.82 2.55
CA PHE A 148 16.79 1.68 4.00
C PHE A 148 15.42 1.36 4.60
N GLU A 149 14.41 2.20 4.36
CA GLU A 149 13.05 2.02 4.88
C GLU A 149 12.45 0.68 4.45
N ARG A 150 12.61 0.31 3.18
CA ARG A 150 12.13 -0.97 2.67
C ARG A 150 12.73 -2.15 3.43
N PHE A 151 14.02 -2.08 3.75
CA PHE A 151 14.76 -3.18 4.32
C PHE A 151 14.67 -3.26 5.85
N THR A 152 14.59 -2.12 6.54
CA THR A 152 14.58 -2.03 8.00
C THR A 152 13.18 -1.98 8.58
N VAL A 153 12.21 -1.38 7.87
CA VAL A 153 10.84 -1.17 8.35
C VAL A 153 9.80 -1.89 7.50
N GLU A 154 9.61 -1.50 6.23
CA GLU A 154 8.46 -1.93 5.41
C GLU A 154 8.39 -3.46 5.27
N SER A 155 9.50 -4.10 4.87
CA SER A 155 9.53 -5.56 4.71
C SER A 155 9.30 -6.31 6.01
N ARG A 156 9.67 -5.71 7.15
CA ARG A 156 9.47 -6.29 8.48
C ARG A 156 8.00 -6.20 8.88
N VAL A 157 7.37 -5.05 8.66
CA VAL A 157 5.94 -4.84 8.86
C VAL A 157 5.11 -5.76 7.96
N THR A 158 5.41 -5.83 6.66
CA THR A 158 4.78 -6.78 5.73
C THR A 158 4.93 -8.22 6.20
N SER A 159 6.12 -8.63 6.64
CA SER A 159 6.34 -9.97 7.19
C SER A 159 5.48 -10.23 8.44
N ILE A 160 5.33 -9.24 9.32
CA ILE A 160 4.47 -9.36 10.50
C ILE A 160 3.02 -9.53 10.08
N ILE A 161 2.50 -8.66 9.22
CA ILE A 161 1.09 -8.68 8.78
C ILE A 161 0.74 -9.98 8.06
N ARG A 162 1.65 -10.52 7.24
CA ARG A 162 1.47 -11.82 6.60
C ARG A 162 1.26 -12.95 7.61
N GLN A 163 2.01 -12.95 8.71
CA GLN A 163 1.84 -13.94 9.78
C GLN A 163 0.56 -13.68 10.59
N LEU A 164 0.23 -12.41 10.85
CA LEU A 164 -1.03 -12.02 11.50
C LEU A 164 -2.26 -12.47 10.69
N TYR A 165 -2.21 -12.40 9.36
CA TYR A 165 -3.27 -12.87 8.48
C TYR A 165 -3.52 -14.39 8.60
N ALA A 166 -2.53 -15.18 9.02
CA ALA A 166 -2.76 -16.62 9.26
C ALA A 166 -3.75 -16.86 10.42
N SER A 167 -3.81 -15.95 11.39
CA SER A 167 -4.73 -16.04 12.54
C SER A 167 -6.15 -15.56 12.18
N PRO A 168 -7.21 -16.40 12.31
CA PRO A 168 -8.59 -15.98 12.08
C PRO A 168 -9.07 -14.85 13.01
N GLN A 169 -8.63 -14.85 14.27
CA GLN A 169 -9.03 -13.85 15.27
C GLN A 169 -8.49 -12.47 14.90
N ILE A 170 -7.19 -12.38 14.59
CA ILE A 170 -6.52 -11.13 14.25
C ILE A 170 -7.05 -10.56 12.92
N ARG A 171 -7.36 -11.43 11.95
CA ARG A 171 -8.03 -11.02 10.71
C ARG A 171 -9.36 -10.30 10.94
N GLN A 172 -10.14 -10.75 11.92
CA GLN A 172 -11.42 -10.12 12.25
C GLN A 172 -11.22 -8.80 12.99
N VAL A 173 -10.28 -8.73 13.93
CA VAL A 173 -10.01 -7.51 14.72
C VAL A 173 -9.48 -6.37 13.86
N PHE A 174 -8.53 -6.64 12.96
CA PHE A 174 -7.89 -5.60 12.14
C PHE A 174 -8.36 -5.58 10.67
N HIS A 175 -9.45 -6.28 10.34
CA HIS A 175 -10.01 -6.35 8.98
C HIS A 175 -8.98 -6.71 7.88
N LEU A 176 -8.02 -7.59 8.19
CA LEU A 176 -6.95 -7.97 7.28
C LEU A 176 -7.52 -8.76 6.08
N LYS A 177 -7.28 -8.28 4.86
CA LYS A 177 -7.78 -8.88 3.61
C LYS A 177 -6.74 -9.78 2.92
N GLY A 178 -5.50 -9.73 3.37
CA GLY A 178 -4.41 -10.54 2.86
C GLY A 178 -3.07 -10.00 3.38
N ASP A 179 -2.21 -9.63 2.45
CA ASP A 179 -0.91 -9.03 2.74
C ASP A 179 -0.97 -7.49 2.67
N VAL A 180 0.13 -6.82 3.03
CA VAL A 180 0.31 -5.39 2.83
C VAL A 180 1.48 -5.11 1.90
N ALA A 181 1.24 -4.25 0.92
CA ALA A 181 2.24 -3.83 -0.06
C ALA A 181 2.55 -2.34 0.08
N PHE A 182 3.84 -2.01 0.10
CA PHE A 182 4.37 -0.65 0.03
C PHE A 182 4.79 -0.42 -1.42
N GLU A 183 4.01 0.38 -2.15
CA GLU A 183 4.16 0.53 -3.60
C GLU A 183 4.31 2.01 -3.99
N ASN A 184 5.23 2.26 -4.94
CA ASN A 184 5.40 3.57 -5.58
C ASN A 184 4.71 3.56 -6.94
N HIS A 185 3.54 4.20 -7.04
CA HIS A 185 2.71 4.17 -8.24
C HIS A 185 2.99 5.29 -9.24
N ALA A 186 3.98 6.16 -8.98
CA ALA A 186 4.28 7.30 -9.85
C ALA A 186 4.62 6.89 -11.32
N ASN A 187 4.96 5.62 -11.56
CA ASN A 187 5.33 5.10 -12.89
C ASN A 187 4.26 4.24 -13.56
N THR A 188 3.16 3.85 -12.89
CA THR A 188 2.25 2.82 -13.40
C THR A 188 1.14 3.37 -14.29
N LEU A 189 0.66 4.60 -14.01
CA LEU A 189 -0.42 5.27 -14.75
C LEU A 189 -0.05 6.67 -15.29
N THR A 190 1.17 7.13 -15.06
CA THR A 190 1.64 8.48 -15.41
C THR A 190 2.85 8.48 -16.35
N ALA A 191 3.50 7.33 -16.55
CA ALA A 191 4.66 7.22 -17.43
C ALA A 191 4.22 6.87 -18.87
N GLY A 192 4.17 7.87 -19.74
CA GLY A 192 3.91 7.71 -21.18
C GLY A 192 4.98 6.97 -22.00
N GLN A 193 5.84 6.14 -21.37
CA GLN A 193 6.84 5.33 -22.06
C GLN A 193 6.93 3.95 -21.42
N SER A 194 6.60 2.92 -22.20
CA SER A 194 6.70 1.53 -21.78
C SER A 194 8.15 1.18 -21.44
N MET A 195 8.39 0.48 -20.33
CA MET A 195 9.71 -0.11 -20.03
C MET A 195 10.24 -0.98 -21.19
N ALA A 196 9.33 -1.55 -21.99
CA ALA A 196 9.68 -2.32 -23.19
C ALA A 196 10.21 -1.44 -24.33
N GLU A 197 9.73 -0.20 -24.50
CA GLU A 197 10.25 0.74 -25.50
C GLU A 197 11.66 1.23 -25.13
N LYS A 198 11.93 1.42 -23.84
CA LYS A 198 13.28 1.69 -23.34
C LYS A 198 14.22 0.50 -23.61
N MET A 199 13.72 -0.73 -23.49
CA MET A 199 14.51 -1.94 -23.72
C MET A 199 14.71 -2.24 -25.22
N GLU A 200 13.75 -1.93 -26.09
CA GLU A 200 13.90 -2.00 -27.55
C GLU A 200 14.84 -0.91 -28.11
N SER A 201 14.99 0.21 -27.40
CA SER A 201 15.99 1.24 -27.76
C SER A 201 17.43 0.87 -27.37
N MET A 202 17.64 -0.20 -26.61
CA MET A 202 18.96 -0.74 -26.27
C MET A 202 19.40 -1.77 -27.32
N SER A 203 19.73 -1.31 -28.53
CA SER A 203 20.37 -2.17 -29.52
C SER A 203 21.84 -2.40 -29.14
N LEU A 204 22.20 -3.67 -28.92
CA LEU A 204 23.58 -4.13 -28.67
C LEU A 204 24.37 -4.16 -29.98
N GLU A 205 24.74 -2.99 -30.51
CA GLU A 205 25.82 -2.90 -31.49
C GLU A 205 26.95 -1.99 -30.95
N PRO A 206 28.22 -2.44 -30.98
CA PRO A 206 29.33 -1.66 -30.48
C PRO A 206 29.64 -0.53 -31.46
N LYS A 207 29.20 0.70 -31.14
CA LYS A 207 29.65 1.92 -31.84
C LYS A 207 30.54 2.76 -30.92
N GLN A 208 31.69 3.10 -31.49
CA GLN A 208 32.80 3.90 -30.95
C GLN A 208 32.37 5.24 -30.31
N PRO A 209 33.19 5.80 -29.40
CA PRO A 209 32.82 6.95 -28.58
C PRO A 209 32.71 8.22 -29.44
N ARG A 210 31.48 8.71 -29.66
CA ARG A 210 31.24 10.02 -30.24
C ARG A 210 31.11 11.07 -29.15
N ARG A 211 32.03 12.05 -29.22
CA ARG A 211 32.01 13.34 -28.51
C ARG A 211 30.61 13.95 -28.53
N SER A 212 30.23 14.56 -27.41
CA SER A 212 28.95 15.24 -27.21
C SER A 212 28.74 16.40 -28.18
N ASP A 213 27.68 16.32 -28.99
CA ASP A 213 27.18 17.40 -29.87
C ASP A 213 26.66 18.64 -29.12
N ARG A 214 26.72 18.64 -27.78
CA ARG A 214 26.31 19.76 -26.91
C ARG A 214 27.30 20.94 -26.92
N LEU A 215 28.52 20.76 -27.45
CA LEU A 215 29.57 21.79 -27.49
C LEU A 215 29.72 22.49 -28.85
N VAL A 216 29.08 22.01 -29.91
CA VAL A 216 29.17 22.62 -31.26
C VAL A 216 28.03 23.61 -31.54
N ALA A 217 26.92 23.53 -30.80
CA ALA A 217 25.79 24.46 -30.96
C ALA A 217 25.99 25.83 -30.28
N ARG A 218 27.19 26.14 -29.79
CA ARG A 218 27.48 27.38 -29.04
C ARG A 218 28.37 28.38 -29.78
N GLN A 219 28.64 28.18 -31.07
CA GLN A 219 29.42 29.09 -31.91
C GLN A 219 28.79 29.25 -33.30
N SER A 220 27.62 29.88 -33.39
CA SER A 220 27.05 30.40 -34.65
C SER A 220 25.97 31.45 -34.41
N GLN A 221 26.41 32.68 -34.11
CA GLN A 221 25.77 33.99 -34.41
C GLN A 221 24.46 34.42 -33.66
N PRO A 222 24.19 35.75 -33.60
CA PRO A 222 23.52 36.45 -32.48
C PRO A 222 22.10 36.98 -32.77
N ASP A 223 21.46 37.45 -31.69
CA ASP A 223 20.36 38.42 -31.55
C ASP A 223 19.29 38.52 -32.66
N ALA A 224 18.13 37.91 -32.41
CA ALA A 224 16.84 38.47 -32.80
C ALA A 224 15.73 37.99 -31.83
N THR A 225 15.11 38.97 -31.17
CA THR A 225 13.85 38.87 -30.41
C THR A 225 12.84 37.91 -31.03
N SER A 226 12.47 36.87 -30.29
CA SER A 226 11.27 36.08 -30.58
C SER A 226 10.55 35.75 -29.27
N GLN A 227 9.28 36.17 -29.24
CA GLN A 227 8.33 35.96 -28.16
C GLN A 227 8.25 34.48 -27.79
N GLU A 228 8.60 34.15 -26.55
CA GLU A 228 8.28 32.85 -25.97
C GLU A 228 6.76 32.77 -25.79
N SER A 229 6.12 32.01 -26.68
CA SER A 229 4.82 31.43 -26.42
C SER A 229 4.95 30.52 -25.20
N GLY A 230 4.30 30.93 -24.10
CA GLY A 230 4.28 30.21 -22.83
C GLY A 230 3.74 28.79 -23.01
N LYS A 231 4.64 27.83 -23.22
CA LYS A 231 4.35 26.43 -22.94
C LYS A 231 4.41 26.28 -21.42
N GLN A 232 3.23 26.32 -20.79
CA GLN A 232 3.05 25.87 -19.42
C GLN A 232 3.82 24.55 -19.24
N LYS A 233 4.88 24.56 -18.43
CA LYS A 233 5.53 23.33 -17.98
C LYS A 233 4.46 22.55 -17.21
N GLN A 234 3.91 21.53 -17.84
CA GLN A 234 3.07 20.53 -17.18
C GLN A 234 3.82 20.02 -15.94
N PRO A 235 3.23 20.07 -14.74
CA PRO A 235 3.86 19.56 -13.53
C PRO A 235 3.95 18.05 -13.67
N ARG A 236 5.15 17.55 -13.98
CA ARG A 236 5.42 16.11 -13.91
C ARG A 236 5.30 15.70 -12.43
N PRO A 237 4.40 14.79 -12.03
CA PRO A 237 4.51 14.17 -10.72
C PRO A 237 5.74 13.26 -10.75
N ARG A 238 6.88 13.78 -10.29
CA ARG A 238 8.10 12.98 -10.14
C ARG A 238 8.02 12.21 -8.81
N ALA A 239 8.06 10.89 -8.92
CA ALA A 239 8.76 9.90 -8.09
C ALA A 239 8.54 9.77 -6.56
N ASP A 240 7.78 10.63 -5.87
CA ASP A 240 7.75 10.61 -4.39
C ASP A 240 6.52 9.90 -3.76
N GLN A 241 5.56 9.43 -4.56
CA GLN A 241 4.32 8.85 -4.05
C GLN A 241 4.51 7.39 -3.61
N PHE A 242 4.60 7.15 -2.31
CA PHE A 242 4.47 5.80 -1.74
C PHE A 242 3.08 5.66 -1.10
N CYS A 243 2.36 4.60 -1.45
CA CYS A 243 1.09 4.27 -0.82
C CYS A 243 1.16 2.83 -0.30
N VAL A 244 0.51 2.61 0.84
CA VAL A 244 0.43 1.31 1.49
C VAL A 244 -0.94 0.71 1.22
N TYR A 245 -0.97 -0.51 0.71
CA TYR A 245 -2.17 -1.19 0.27
C TYR A 245 -2.49 -2.43 1.09
N ASN A 246 -3.76 -2.63 1.38
CA ASN A 246 -4.31 -3.91 1.84
C ASN A 246 -4.58 -4.80 0.60
N VAL A 247 -3.68 -5.74 0.33
CA VAL A 247 -3.74 -6.59 -0.85
C VAL A 247 -4.64 -7.79 -0.58
N HIS A 248 -5.68 -7.97 -1.38
CA HIS A 248 -6.62 -9.07 -1.18
C HIS A 248 -6.05 -10.39 -1.73
N ASN A 249 -5.73 -11.35 -0.86
CA ASN A 249 -5.12 -12.63 -1.30
C ASN A 249 -6.01 -13.42 -2.26
N ARG A 250 -7.34 -13.26 -2.20
CA ARG A 250 -8.29 -13.93 -3.12
C ARG A 250 -8.55 -13.17 -4.41
N LYS A 251 -8.08 -11.92 -4.50
CA LYS A 251 -8.25 -11.01 -5.63
C LYS A 251 -7.02 -10.11 -5.71
N PRO A 252 -5.85 -10.65 -6.10
CA PRO A 252 -4.57 -9.93 -6.04
C PRO A 252 -4.50 -8.64 -6.87
N LYS A 253 -5.47 -8.39 -7.77
CA LYS A 253 -5.58 -7.13 -8.52
C LYS A 253 -6.37 -6.04 -7.78
N GLU A 254 -7.08 -6.38 -6.69
CA GLU A 254 -7.83 -5.45 -5.85
C GLU A 254 -6.96 -5.09 -4.63
N SER A 255 -6.38 -3.90 -4.68
CA SER A 255 -5.47 -3.39 -3.64
C SER A 255 -6.06 -2.12 -3.04
N LEU A 256 -6.54 -2.18 -1.81
CA LEU A 256 -7.18 -1.03 -1.18
C LEU A 256 -6.13 -0.13 -0.53
N PRO A 257 -6.08 1.17 -0.87
CA PRO A 257 -5.15 2.08 -0.23
C PRO A 257 -5.49 2.24 1.26
N ALA A 258 -4.48 2.27 2.12
CA ALA A 258 -4.62 2.39 3.57
C ALA A 258 -4.07 3.73 4.09
N PHE A 259 -2.87 4.13 3.65
CA PHE A 259 -2.25 5.40 3.99
C PHE A 259 -1.13 5.78 3.02
N ILE A 260 -0.75 7.06 3.03
CA ILE A 260 0.34 7.62 2.21
C ILE A 260 1.64 7.72 2.99
N VAL A 261 2.77 7.50 2.32
CA VAL A 261 4.12 7.72 2.85
C VAL A 261 4.85 8.71 1.96
N GLU A 262 5.45 9.72 2.59
CA GLU A 262 6.29 10.72 1.93
C GLU A 262 7.72 10.62 2.44
N TYR A 263 8.68 10.32 1.56
CA TYR A 263 10.10 10.22 1.92
C TYR A 263 10.84 11.52 1.64
N LYS A 264 11.55 12.02 2.66
CA LYS A 264 12.45 13.18 2.54
C LYS A 264 13.80 12.83 3.16
N PRO A 265 14.88 12.70 2.37
CA PRO A 265 16.20 12.38 2.89
C PRO A 265 16.64 13.30 4.03
N PRO A 266 17.40 12.80 5.03
CA PRO A 266 17.88 13.60 6.14
C PRO A 266 18.65 14.85 5.72
N HIS A 267 19.43 14.80 4.65
CA HIS A 267 20.20 15.94 4.15
C HIS A 267 19.32 17.04 3.53
N LYS A 268 18.05 16.75 3.21
CA LYS A 268 17.06 17.71 2.70
C LYS A 268 16.12 18.21 3.80
N LEU A 269 15.84 17.37 4.79
CA LEU A 269 15.03 17.69 5.96
C LEU A 269 15.67 17.02 7.17
N THR A 270 16.58 17.74 7.85
CA THR A 270 17.27 17.19 9.02
C THR A 270 16.34 17.15 10.24
N LEU A 271 16.71 16.34 11.24
CA LEU A 271 16.01 16.34 12.53
C LEU A 271 15.93 17.74 13.15
N ALA A 272 17.00 18.54 13.04
CA ALA A 272 17.03 19.91 13.56
C ALA A 272 16.01 20.82 12.87
N HIS A 273 15.85 20.71 11.54
CA HIS A 273 14.81 21.44 10.81
C HIS A 273 13.40 21.06 11.28
N ILE A 274 13.17 19.77 11.53
CA ILE A 274 11.88 19.28 12.05
C ILE A 274 11.62 19.86 13.44
N MET A 275 12.61 19.84 14.34
CA MET A 275 12.44 20.36 15.71
C MET A 275 12.21 21.87 15.76
N ALA A 276 12.92 22.63 14.93
CA ALA A 276 12.75 24.08 14.85
C ALA A 276 11.43 24.47 14.15
N GLY A 277 10.98 23.67 13.18
CA GLY A 277 9.84 24.00 12.33
C GLY A 277 8.49 23.42 12.78
N LEU A 278 8.47 22.25 13.42
CA LEU A 278 7.24 21.54 13.69
C LEU A 278 6.52 22.11 14.93
N SER A 279 5.39 22.76 14.69
CA SER A 279 4.56 23.38 15.71
C SER A 279 3.11 23.50 15.23
N ASP A 280 2.20 23.78 16.15
CA ASP A 280 0.85 24.22 15.79
C ASP A 280 0.95 25.50 14.94
N MET A 281 0.38 25.46 13.73
CA MET A 281 0.50 26.58 12.80
C MET A 281 -0.75 26.78 11.94
N GLU A 282 -1.07 28.06 11.68
CA GLU A 282 -2.00 28.48 10.63
C GLU A 282 -1.20 28.62 9.33
N VAL A 283 -1.50 27.78 8.35
CA VAL A 283 -0.67 27.65 7.13
C VAL A 283 -0.64 28.97 6.34
N ASP A 284 -1.71 29.75 6.37
CA ASP A 284 -1.79 31.09 5.76
C ASP A 284 -0.69 32.06 6.24
N GLN A 285 -0.25 31.91 7.49
CA GLN A 285 0.78 32.77 8.08
C GLN A 285 2.18 32.30 7.70
N VAL A 286 2.34 31.02 7.37
CA VAL A 286 3.63 30.38 7.06
C VAL A 286 3.99 30.49 5.57
N VAL A 287 2.99 30.41 4.69
CA VAL A 287 3.19 30.48 3.21
C VAL A 287 3.61 31.88 2.75
N ARG A 288 3.30 32.92 3.54
CA ARG A 288 3.68 34.30 3.21
C ARG A 288 5.14 34.53 3.56
N TYR A 289 5.92 34.98 2.58
CA TYR A 289 7.27 35.47 2.82
C TYR A 289 7.24 36.74 3.68
N GLN A 290 8.12 36.79 4.68
CA GLN A 290 8.38 37.96 5.49
C GLN A 290 9.81 38.44 5.21
N LYS A 291 10.01 39.76 5.11
CA LYS A 291 11.30 40.33 4.69
C LYS A 291 12.45 40.06 5.68
N ASP A 292 12.11 39.80 6.95
CA ASP A 292 13.04 39.57 8.06
C ASP A 292 12.72 38.21 8.72
N GLU A 293 12.93 37.12 7.99
CA GLU A 293 12.63 35.76 8.50
C GLU A 293 13.71 35.22 9.41
N THR A 294 13.26 34.63 10.52
CA THR A 294 14.15 33.84 11.38
C THR A 294 14.41 32.46 10.75
N PRO A 295 15.51 31.78 11.09
CA PRO A 295 15.73 30.39 10.69
C PRO A 295 14.58 29.45 11.09
N GLU A 296 13.90 29.74 12.21
CA GLU A 296 12.71 29.00 12.66
C GLU A 296 11.54 29.20 11.69
N ASP A 297 11.26 30.42 11.23
CA ASP A 297 10.19 30.67 10.25
C ASP A 297 10.41 29.93 8.93
N ILE A 298 11.67 29.86 8.49
CA ILE A 298 12.10 29.10 7.32
C ILE A 298 11.86 27.60 7.55
N CYS A 299 12.28 27.06 8.70
CA CYS A 299 12.05 25.66 9.08
C CYS A 299 10.54 25.32 9.13
N ARG A 300 9.73 26.20 9.73
CA ARG A 300 8.26 26.05 9.81
C ARG A 300 7.67 25.93 8.41
N ARG A 301 8.14 26.75 7.46
CA ARG A 301 7.69 26.69 6.07
C ARG A 301 8.06 25.39 5.37
N VAL A 302 9.29 24.93 5.52
CA VAL A 302 9.73 23.67 4.91
C VAL A 302 8.92 22.49 5.46
N VAL A 303 8.79 22.40 6.79
CA VAL A 303 7.99 21.34 7.42
C VAL A 303 6.53 21.41 6.99
N ALA A 304 5.93 22.61 6.94
CA ALA A 304 4.57 22.81 6.46
C ALA A 304 4.40 22.38 4.99
N ALA A 305 5.40 22.64 4.14
CA ALA A 305 5.37 22.23 2.74
C ALA A 305 5.47 20.70 2.59
N VAL A 306 6.32 20.03 3.37
CA VAL A 306 6.43 18.56 3.39
C VAL A 306 5.13 17.92 3.88
N ILE A 307 4.54 18.43 4.97
CA ILE A 307 3.24 17.97 5.46
C ILE A 307 2.14 18.22 4.41
N THR A 308 2.15 19.39 3.76
CA THR A 308 1.21 19.73 2.68
C THR A 308 1.30 18.76 1.51
N GLN A 309 2.51 18.34 1.15
CA GLN A 309 2.71 17.35 0.10
C GLN A 309 2.03 16.01 0.45
N ALA A 310 2.26 15.46 1.65
CA ALA A 310 1.59 14.24 2.08
C ALA A 310 0.07 14.44 2.22
N PHE A 311 -0.35 15.55 2.81
CA PHE A 311 -1.77 15.93 3.00
C PHE A 311 -2.53 15.98 1.67
N SER A 312 -1.95 16.60 0.63
CA SER A 312 -2.61 16.69 -0.67
C SER A 312 -2.93 15.31 -1.25
N TYR A 313 -2.05 14.33 -1.04
CA TYR A 313 -2.29 12.95 -1.48
C TYR A 313 -3.32 12.25 -0.60
N MET A 314 -3.30 12.48 0.72
CA MET A 314 -4.34 11.97 1.62
C MET A 314 -5.73 12.46 1.20
N ILE A 315 -5.87 13.74 0.83
CA ILE A 315 -7.14 14.30 0.36
C ILE A 315 -7.56 13.70 -0.98
N THR A 316 -6.67 13.65 -1.98
CA THR A 316 -7.04 13.14 -3.31
C THR A 316 -7.32 11.64 -3.32
N ALA A 317 -6.65 10.87 -2.46
CA ALA A 317 -6.90 9.44 -2.27
C ALA A 317 -8.07 9.13 -1.31
N GLY A 318 -8.61 10.13 -0.60
CA GLY A 318 -9.66 9.93 0.39
C GLY A 318 -9.19 9.18 1.65
N LEU A 319 -7.92 9.33 2.04
CA LEU A 319 -7.31 8.59 3.15
C LEU A 319 -7.26 9.41 4.44
N GLU A 320 -7.50 8.75 5.57
CA GLU A 320 -7.43 9.38 6.90
C GLU A 320 -6.00 9.53 7.39
N PHE A 321 -5.12 8.59 7.02
CA PHE A 321 -3.80 8.44 7.60
C PHE A 321 -2.70 8.61 6.56
N GLY A 322 -1.54 9.07 7.02
CA GLY A 322 -0.30 9.12 6.27
C GLY A 322 0.88 9.42 7.19
N TYR A 323 2.10 9.37 6.69
CA TYR A 323 3.26 9.91 7.42
C TYR A 323 4.34 10.42 6.47
N ALA A 324 5.15 11.35 6.96
CA ALA A 324 6.41 11.73 6.33
C ALA A 324 7.57 11.11 7.11
N CYS A 325 8.58 10.59 6.41
CA CYS A 325 9.72 9.90 7.02
C CYS A 325 11.05 10.39 6.44
N THR A 326 12.02 10.61 7.34
CA THR A 326 13.41 10.92 6.98
C THR A 326 14.37 9.77 7.22
N GLY A 327 13.90 8.64 7.77
CA GLY A 327 14.72 7.54 8.28
C GLY A 327 15.07 7.72 9.76
N GLU A 328 15.35 8.96 10.18
CA GLU A 328 15.57 9.29 11.59
C GLU A 328 14.26 9.61 12.33
N ALA A 329 13.36 10.34 11.67
CA ALA A 329 12.13 10.85 12.24
C ALA A 329 10.90 10.45 11.40
N PHE A 330 9.79 10.20 12.10
CA PHE A 330 8.49 9.87 11.55
C PHE A 330 7.47 10.92 12.01
N ILE A 331 6.89 11.64 11.06
CA ILE A 331 5.79 12.58 11.29
C ILE A 331 4.50 11.90 10.87
N PHE A 332 3.80 11.27 11.82
CA PHE A 332 2.52 10.62 11.60
C PHE A 332 1.41 11.64 11.45
N LEU A 333 0.58 11.48 10.42
CA LEU A 333 -0.47 12.42 10.04
C LEU A 333 -1.86 11.78 10.12
N ARG A 334 -2.84 12.60 10.50
CA ARG A 334 -4.27 12.26 10.47
C ARG A 334 -5.10 13.43 9.96
N VAL A 335 -6.04 13.14 9.06
CA VAL A 335 -7.05 14.09 8.58
C VAL A 335 -8.43 13.53 8.90
N PRO A 336 -9.15 14.07 9.90
CA PRO A 336 -10.50 13.63 10.24
C PRO A 336 -11.48 13.78 9.07
N ARG A 337 -12.53 12.94 9.02
CA ARG A 337 -13.57 13.02 7.98
C ARG A 337 -14.32 14.35 8.01
N ASP A 338 -14.62 14.83 9.20
CA ASP A 338 -15.50 16.00 9.42
C ASP A 338 -14.75 17.33 9.30
N ASP A 339 -13.41 17.30 9.37
CA ASP A 339 -12.55 18.48 9.23
C ASP A 339 -11.38 18.17 8.27
N PRO A 340 -11.60 18.28 6.94
CA PRO A 340 -10.54 18.10 5.97
C PRO A 340 -9.54 19.26 5.96
N PHE A 341 -9.80 20.37 6.68
CA PHE A 341 -8.99 21.58 6.65
C PHE A 341 -7.84 21.56 7.67
N THR A 342 -7.87 20.61 8.60
CA THR A 342 -6.85 20.44 9.63
C THR A 342 -6.16 19.09 9.47
N VAL A 343 -4.83 19.13 9.46
CA VAL A 343 -4.01 17.92 9.58
C VAL A 343 -3.41 17.85 10.99
N TYR A 344 -3.57 16.71 11.62
CA TYR A 344 -2.99 16.41 12.93
C TYR A 344 -1.68 15.67 12.76
N TYR A 345 -0.63 16.05 13.50
CA TYR A 345 0.69 15.47 13.42
C TYR A 345 1.16 14.87 14.75
N TYR A 346 1.93 13.78 14.70
CA TYR A 346 2.70 13.27 15.84
C TYR A 346 4.12 12.95 15.40
N LEU A 347 5.10 13.46 16.14
CA LEU A 347 6.52 13.25 15.86
C LEU A 347 7.07 12.10 16.72
N SER A 348 7.60 11.07 16.06
CA SER A 348 8.38 10.01 16.70
C SER A 348 9.80 10.02 16.15
N VAL A 349 10.77 9.87 17.04
CA VAL A 349 12.19 9.77 16.72
C VAL A 349 12.69 8.48 17.38
N PRO A 350 12.56 7.32 16.72
CA PRO A 350 12.72 6.02 17.40
C PRO A 350 14.08 5.83 18.07
N ARG A 351 15.16 6.44 17.53
CA ARG A 351 16.48 6.42 18.16
C ARG A 351 16.48 7.12 19.53
N GLU A 352 15.80 8.26 19.66
CA GLU A 352 15.73 9.02 20.91
C GLU A 352 14.64 8.50 21.84
N ASP A 353 13.48 8.11 21.30
CA ASP A 353 12.35 7.57 22.06
C ASP A 353 12.72 6.25 22.76
N VAL A 354 13.52 5.41 22.09
CA VAL A 354 13.94 4.08 22.57
C VAL A 354 15.38 4.07 23.10
N GLY A 355 16.30 4.84 22.55
CA GLY A 355 17.73 4.74 22.85
C GLY A 355 18.40 3.48 22.30
N ASP A 356 19.59 3.16 22.82
CA ASP A 356 20.41 2.03 22.34
C ASP A 356 19.82 0.64 22.66
N THR A 357 18.93 0.57 23.66
CA THR A 357 18.28 -0.69 24.06
C THR A 357 16.79 -0.49 24.29
N THR A 358 16.00 -1.48 23.87
CA THR A 358 14.54 -1.45 24.01
C THR A 358 14.06 -1.71 25.45
N GLY A 359 14.96 -2.16 26.33
CA GLY A 359 14.61 -2.68 27.66
C GLY A 359 14.08 -4.11 27.65
N TRP A 360 14.04 -4.79 26.49
CA TRP A 360 13.60 -6.17 26.40
C TRP A 360 14.60 -7.13 27.07
N THR A 361 14.14 -7.82 28.12
CA THR A 361 14.94 -8.78 28.90
C THR A 361 14.71 -10.25 28.50
N GLY A 362 13.78 -10.50 27.58
CA GLY A 362 13.28 -11.84 27.27
C GLY A 362 12.06 -12.26 28.11
N ASN A 363 11.68 -11.49 29.14
CA ASN A 363 10.46 -11.71 29.91
C ASN A 363 9.32 -10.81 29.39
N PRO A 364 8.22 -11.38 28.88
CA PRO A 364 7.05 -10.62 28.41
C PRO A 364 6.36 -9.74 29.46
N SER A 365 6.68 -9.90 30.75
CA SER A 365 6.07 -9.12 31.84
C SER A 365 6.83 -7.84 32.18
N ASP A 366 8.08 -7.74 31.73
CA ASP A 366 8.98 -6.63 32.08
C ASP A 366 8.64 -5.37 31.26
N ASP A 367 8.95 -4.21 31.84
CA ASP A 367 8.81 -2.93 31.16
C ASP A 367 9.76 -2.87 29.95
N ASN A 368 9.23 -2.45 28.82
CA ASN A 368 9.96 -2.33 27.57
C ASN A 368 9.38 -1.19 26.72
N ARG A 369 10.14 -0.80 25.69
CA ARG A 369 9.82 0.28 24.74
C ARG A 369 9.65 -0.24 23.32
N LEU A 370 9.26 -1.51 23.15
CA LEU A 370 9.16 -2.15 21.83
C LEU A 370 8.14 -1.46 20.91
N HIS A 371 7.07 -0.91 21.48
CA HIS A 371 6.05 -0.14 20.76
C HIS A 371 6.57 1.19 20.20
N LEU A 372 7.67 1.74 20.74
CA LEU A 372 8.29 2.99 20.29
C LEU A 372 9.35 2.78 19.20
N THR A 373 9.73 1.53 18.92
CA THR A 373 10.62 1.22 17.79
C THR A 373 9.99 1.62 16.46
N ALA A 374 10.79 1.89 15.43
CA ALA A 374 10.27 2.27 14.11
C ALA A 374 9.30 1.22 13.56
N VAL A 375 9.67 -0.07 13.64
CA VAL A 375 8.79 -1.19 13.25
C VAL A 375 7.55 -1.24 14.12
N GLY A 376 7.67 -1.00 15.42
CA GLY A 376 6.54 -1.02 16.34
C GLY A 376 5.52 0.09 16.06
N GLN A 377 5.98 1.31 15.85
CA GLN A 377 5.13 2.46 15.51
C GLN A 377 4.44 2.26 14.16
N VAL A 378 5.18 1.88 13.12
CA VAL A 378 4.62 1.69 11.77
C VAL A 378 3.69 0.48 11.71
N LEU A 379 3.98 -0.61 12.45
CA LEU A 379 3.08 -1.76 12.54
C LEU A 379 1.71 -1.37 13.12
N ALA A 380 1.70 -0.75 14.29
CA ALA A 380 0.44 -0.39 14.95
C ALA A 380 -0.30 0.73 14.18
N PHE A 381 0.44 1.65 13.55
CA PHE A 381 -0.12 2.63 12.61
C PHE A 381 -0.79 1.94 11.41
N THR A 382 -0.13 0.94 10.82
CA THR A 382 -0.65 0.18 9.69
C THR A 382 -1.91 -0.58 10.07
N LEU A 383 -1.91 -1.30 11.19
CA LEU A 383 -3.08 -2.03 11.67
C LEU A 383 -4.29 -1.10 11.91
N ARG A 384 -4.06 0.09 12.47
CA ARG A 384 -5.10 1.11 12.63
C ARG A 384 -5.61 1.62 11.27
N ALA A 385 -4.72 1.91 10.33
CA ALA A 385 -5.11 2.40 9.01
C ALA A 385 -5.94 1.37 8.24
N LEU A 386 -5.61 0.07 8.34
CA LEU A 386 -6.35 -1.02 7.69
C LEU A 386 -7.79 -1.18 8.20
N GLN A 387 -8.09 -0.72 9.41
CA GLN A 387 -9.45 -0.71 9.97
C GLN A 387 -10.33 0.39 9.35
N THR A 388 -9.73 1.40 8.72
CA THR A 388 -10.42 2.57 8.16
C THR A 388 -10.52 2.45 6.64
N PRO A 389 -11.73 2.31 6.07
CA PRO A 389 -11.87 2.25 4.62
C PRO A 389 -11.56 3.62 3.98
N PRO A 390 -11.08 3.64 2.72
CA PRO A 390 -10.97 4.88 1.94
C PRO A 390 -12.32 5.59 1.84
N ARG A 391 -12.28 6.91 1.83
CA ARG A 391 -13.45 7.77 1.62
C ARG A 391 -13.80 7.79 0.13
N GLY A 392 -15.08 8.02 -0.16
CA GLY A 392 -15.58 8.07 -1.53
C GLY A 392 -15.02 9.25 -2.33
N ILE A 393 -15.16 9.16 -3.65
CA ILE A 393 -14.73 10.20 -4.61
C ILE A 393 -15.44 11.53 -4.32
N GLU A 394 -16.68 11.46 -3.83
CA GLU A 394 -17.52 12.62 -3.49
C GLU A 394 -16.93 13.43 -2.35
N TRP A 395 -16.42 12.75 -1.31
CA TRP A 395 -15.74 13.40 -0.20
C TRP A 395 -14.46 14.09 -0.68
N SER A 396 -13.67 13.43 -1.52
CA SER A 396 -12.44 14.01 -2.08
C SER A 396 -12.73 15.23 -2.96
N ASN A 397 -13.75 15.17 -3.81
CA ASN A 397 -14.18 16.30 -4.64
C ASN A 397 -14.72 17.46 -3.79
N TRP A 398 -15.50 17.16 -2.75
CA TRP A 398 -16.00 18.17 -1.80
C TRP A 398 -14.88 18.89 -1.05
N ALA A 399 -13.88 18.14 -0.59
CA ALA A 399 -12.72 18.69 0.11
C ALA A 399 -11.85 19.54 -0.83
N THR A 400 -11.47 19.00 -1.99
CA THR A 400 -10.63 19.70 -2.98
C THR A 400 -11.27 20.97 -3.55
N ALA A 401 -12.60 21.01 -3.67
CA ALA A 401 -13.32 22.23 -4.08
C ALA A 401 -13.23 23.37 -3.07
N ARG A 402 -12.88 23.08 -1.81
CA ARG A 402 -12.83 24.06 -0.70
C ARG A 402 -11.42 24.33 -0.18
N LEU A 403 -10.48 23.43 -0.46
CA LEU A 403 -9.08 23.60 -0.07
C LEU A 403 -8.37 24.56 -1.02
N GLU A 404 -7.53 25.40 -0.44
CA GLU A 404 -6.64 26.24 -1.23
C GLU A 404 -5.44 25.44 -1.74
N LYS A 405 -4.81 25.96 -2.79
CA LYS A 405 -3.55 25.41 -3.30
C LYS A 405 -2.37 26.17 -2.68
N TRP A 406 -1.29 25.46 -2.38
CA TRP A 406 -0.01 26.04 -2.02
C TRP A 406 0.53 26.84 -3.20
N LYS A 407 0.78 28.13 -2.96
CA LYS A 407 1.40 29.05 -3.91
C LYS A 407 2.44 29.86 -3.15
N MET A 408 3.71 29.61 -3.44
CA MET A 408 4.79 30.45 -2.91
C MET A 408 4.72 31.83 -3.56
N ILE A 409 4.77 32.88 -2.75
CA ILE A 409 4.65 34.24 -3.28
C ILE A 409 6.00 34.74 -3.85
N HIS A 410 7.15 34.19 -3.42
CA HIS A 410 8.48 34.51 -3.95
C HIS A 410 9.38 33.25 -4.03
N ASP A 411 10.03 33.03 -5.18
CA ASP A 411 10.74 31.79 -5.57
C ASP A 411 12.21 31.70 -5.04
N ASP A 412 12.80 32.79 -4.53
CA ASP A 412 14.27 32.90 -4.42
C ASP A 412 14.90 32.42 -3.09
N LEU A 413 14.16 31.79 -2.18
CA LEU A 413 14.62 31.62 -0.77
C LEU A 413 14.91 30.19 -0.31
N LEU A 414 14.55 29.19 -1.11
CA LEU A 414 14.70 27.78 -0.69
C LEU A 414 16.14 27.24 -0.90
N ASP A 415 16.91 27.83 -1.82
CA ASP A 415 18.33 27.49 -2.01
C ASP A 415 19.22 27.97 -0.84
N GLU A 416 18.74 28.89 0.01
CA GLU A 416 19.46 29.37 1.20
C GLU A 416 19.37 28.40 2.40
N ILE A 417 18.42 27.46 2.39
CA ILE A 417 18.08 26.62 3.56
C ILE A 417 19.15 25.57 3.86
N SER A 418 19.77 25.00 2.82
CA SER A 418 20.84 24.00 3.01
C SER A 418 22.09 24.57 3.72
N ASN A 419 22.19 25.90 3.83
CA ASN A 419 23.31 26.61 4.45
C ASN A 419 22.96 27.25 5.81
N LEU A 420 21.72 27.10 6.30
CA LEU A 420 21.34 27.65 7.61
C LEU A 420 21.88 26.74 8.72
N GLU A 421 22.83 27.25 9.49
CA GLU A 421 23.22 26.65 10.78
C GLU A 421 22.05 26.82 11.78
N VAL A 422 21.07 25.91 11.70
CA VAL A 422 20.01 25.81 12.72
C VAL A 422 20.65 25.26 13.99
N PRO A 423 20.55 25.94 15.15
CA PRO A 423 21.05 25.41 16.40
C PRO A 423 20.43 24.04 16.67
N SER A 424 21.28 23.04 16.91
CA SER A 424 20.84 21.72 17.38
C SER A 424 20.11 21.89 18.70
N SER A 425 18.78 21.94 18.67
CA SER A 425 17.97 21.83 19.88
C SER A 425 17.90 20.35 20.25
N GLU A 426 18.25 20.03 21.51
CA GLU A 426 18.11 18.69 22.05
C GLU A 426 16.64 18.25 21.94
N TYR A 427 16.39 17.12 21.26
CA TYR A 427 15.05 16.58 21.11
C TYR A 427 14.42 16.38 22.48
N LYS A 428 13.26 17.00 22.71
CA LYS A 428 12.43 16.73 23.87
C LYS A 428 11.19 15.99 23.41
N PRO A 429 10.99 14.73 23.83
CA PRO A 429 9.79 14.01 23.47
C PRO A 429 8.56 14.82 23.93
N PRO A 430 7.46 14.86 23.14
CA PRO A 430 6.24 15.53 23.52
C PRO A 430 5.82 15.18 24.96
N ARG A 431 5.18 16.11 25.68
CA ARG A 431 4.68 15.83 27.05
C ARG A 431 3.71 14.63 27.10
N THR A 432 3.03 14.36 25.98
CA THR A 432 2.21 13.18 25.76
C THR A 432 3.07 11.91 25.57
N SER A 433 4.18 12.01 24.83
CA SER A 433 5.18 10.94 24.65
C SER A 433 5.82 10.49 25.98
N THR A 434 6.08 11.41 26.92
CA THR A 434 6.61 11.03 28.25
C THR A 434 5.64 10.20 29.09
N SER A 435 4.32 10.39 28.93
CA SER A 435 3.31 9.49 29.52
C SER A 435 3.20 8.16 28.78
N PHE A 436 3.45 8.16 27.47
CA PHE A 436 3.40 6.98 26.60
C PHE A 436 4.63 6.08 26.70
N GLY A 437 5.81 6.64 26.94
CA GLY A 437 7.02 5.88 27.24
C GLY A 437 6.95 5.15 28.57
N ARG A 438 6.07 5.59 29.48
CA ARG A 438 5.73 4.86 30.72
C ARG A 438 4.71 3.74 30.51
N LEU A 439 3.94 3.80 29.41
CA LEU A 439 3.06 2.70 29.03
C LEU A 439 3.92 1.67 28.32
N SER A 440 4.04 0.46 28.87
CA SER A 440 4.62 -0.70 28.19
C SER A 440 3.48 -1.61 27.73
N PRO A 441 2.78 -1.28 26.62
CA PRO A 441 1.63 -2.03 26.14
C PRO A 441 2.03 -3.40 25.56
N VAL A 442 3.30 -3.59 25.20
CA VAL A 442 3.86 -4.88 24.76
C VAL A 442 4.14 -5.77 25.97
N LYS A 443 3.07 -6.14 26.68
CA LYS A 443 3.09 -7.12 27.78
C LYS A 443 2.05 -8.19 27.53
N THR A 444 2.42 -9.46 27.66
CA THR A 444 1.43 -10.53 27.62
C THR A 444 0.70 -10.53 28.96
N ARG A 445 -0.59 -10.18 28.99
CA ARG A 445 -1.39 -10.37 30.21
C ARG A 445 -1.46 -11.87 30.49
N SER A 446 -0.80 -12.34 31.53
CA SER A 446 -1.02 -13.70 32.04
C SER A 446 -2.51 -13.85 32.32
N LYS A 447 -3.19 -14.78 31.62
CA LYS A 447 -4.61 -15.11 31.81
C LYS A 447 -4.90 -15.27 33.30
N SER A 448 -5.51 -14.26 33.92
CA SER A 448 -5.99 -14.32 35.29
C SER A 448 -7.27 -15.15 35.34
N THR A 449 -7.11 -16.47 35.36
CA THR A 449 -8.12 -17.41 35.88
C THR A 449 -7.57 -18.05 37.14
N ALA A 450 -7.55 -17.30 38.24
CA ALA A 450 -7.44 -17.84 39.60
C ALA A 450 -7.73 -16.76 40.66
N ALA A 451 -8.92 -16.15 40.59
CA ALA A 451 -9.55 -15.61 41.78
C ALA A 451 -10.83 -16.41 41.97
N THR A 452 -10.79 -17.41 42.86
CA THR A 452 -11.81 -17.82 43.86
C THR A 452 -11.46 -19.24 44.36
N PHE A 453 -11.45 -19.40 45.69
CA PHE A 453 -11.24 -20.61 46.53
C PHE A 453 -9.85 -20.77 47.19
N ALA A 454 -9.74 -20.20 48.41
CA ALA A 454 -9.36 -20.81 49.72
C ALA A 454 -8.29 -21.93 49.72
N SER A 455 -7.33 -22.06 50.65
CA SER A 455 -7.08 -21.52 52.00
C SER A 455 -5.73 -22.11 52.47
N CYS A 456 -5.17 -21.54 53.55
CA CYS A 456 -4.20 -22.10 54.51
C CYS A 456 -2.77 -21.52 54.47
N THR A 457 -2.53 -20.60 55.40
CA THR A 457 -1.26 -20.27 56.07
C THR A 457 -0.55 -21.50 56.65
N PRO A 458 0.77 -21.40 56.91
CA PRO A 458 1.20 -21.14 58.29
C PRO A 458 2.20 -19.98 58.46
N LEU A 459 2.11 -19.37 59.65
CA LEU A 459 3.02 -18.42 60.27
C LEU A 459 4.44 -18.98 60.45
N GLU A 460 5.43 -18.08 60.39
CA GLU A 460 6.64 -17.92 61.24
C GLU A 460 7.67 -17.08 60.44
N ALA A 461 8.55 -16.24 60.96
CA ALA A 461 8.63 -15.33 62.09
C ALA A 461 9.90 -14.47 61.83
N LEU A 462 9.99 -13.29 62.48
CA LEU A 462 11.18 -12.44 62.68
C LEU A 462 11.59 -11.51 61.49
N SER A 463 12.04 -10.26 61.65
CA SER A 463 12.11 -9.28 62.75
C SER A 463 12.83 -8.01 62.22
N LEU A 464 12.38 -6.82 62.64
CA LEU A 464 13.13 -5.56 62.86
C LEU A 464 13.69 -4.81 61.60
N SER A 465 13.68 -3.48 61.45
CA SER A 465 13.62 -2.31 62.37
C SER A 465 13.19 -1.05 61.57
N GLU A 466 12.25 -0.22 62.06
CA GLU A 466 12.43 1.15 62.63
C GLU A 466 13.02 2.21 61.64
N SER A 467 12.53 3.44 61.44
CA SER A 467 11.65 4.34 62.24
C SER A 467 11.33 5.64 61.46
N ASP A 468 10.13 6.22 61.72
CA ASP A 468 9.73 7.65 61.90
C ASP A 468 10.01 8.74 60.82
N ASP A 469 9.18 9.78 60.61
CA ASP A 469 8.10 10.37 61.42
C ASP A 469 7.26 11.37 60.59
N SER A 470 5.96 11.54 60.90
CA SER A 470 5.20 12.83 60.99
C SER A 470 3.66 12.67 60.90
N PRO A 471 2.86 13.56 61.56
CA PRO A 471 1.70 13.13 62.38
C PRO A 471 0.30 13.67 61.98
N ASP A 472 -0.73 13.00 62.54
CA ASP A 472 -2.12 13.39 62.96
C ASP A 472 -2.94 14.40 62.11
N GLY A 473 -4.18 14.17 61.63
CA GLY A 473 -5.41 13.51 62.14
C GLY A 473 -6.60 14.51 61.97
N PRO A 474 -7.90 14.24 62.27
CA PRO A 474 -8.60 12.95 62.42
C PRO A 474 -10.08 12.91 61.89
N ASN A 475 -10.68 11.70 61.89
CA ASN A 475 -12.10 11.34 62.11
C ASN A 475 -13.23 11.70 61.10
N SER A 476 -13.92 10.67 60.59
CA SER A 476 -15.37 10.51 60.83
C SER A 476 -15.86 9.08 60.54
N HIS A 477 -16.85 8.68 61.33
CA HIS A 477 -17.35 7.34 61.59
C HIS A 477 -18.29 6.77 60.50
N THR A 478 -18.32 5.44 60.50
CA THR A 478 -19.31 4.46 59.99
C THR A 478 -20.79 4.90 60.17
N PRO A 479 -21.79 4.32 59.45
CA PRO A 479 -22.21 2.94 59.74
C PRO A 479 -22.70 2.08 58.57
N SER A 480 -22.48 0.79 58.79
CA SER A 480 -23.03 -0.40 58.17
C SER A 480 -24.56 -0.43 58.08
N ARG A 481 -25.08 -1.06 57.02
CA ARG A 481 -26.30 -1.90 57.07
C ARG A 481 -26.32 -2.91 55.92
N GLY A 482 -26.07 -4.18 56.24
CA GLY A 482 -26.58 -5.32 55.48
C GLY A 482 -27.97 -5.73 56.02
N PRO A 483 -28.40 -6.98 55.83
CA PRO A 483 -28.82 -7.56 54.56
C PRO A 483 -30.19 -8.25 54.71
N ARG A 484 -30.91 -8.50 53.59
CA ARG A 484 -31.98 -9.51 53.53
C ARG A 484 -32.09 -10.07 52.11
N GLY A 485 -31.54 -11.26 51.88
CA GLY A 485 -32.04 -12.18 50.84
C GLY A 485 -33.26 -12.95 51.38
N PRO A 486 -33.48 -14.20 50.95
CA PRO A 486 -33.33 -14.77 49.62
C PRO A 486 -34.66 -15.46 49.20
N ARG A 487 -34.74 -16.06 48.00
CA ARG A 487 -35.26 -17.43 47.80
C ARG A 487 -35.41 -17.82 46.32
N THR A 488 -34.75 -18.94 46.00
CA THR A 488 -35.19 -20.10 45.18
C THR A 488 -35.57 -19.89 43.72
N ASP A 489 -35.35 -20.79 42.79
CA ASP A 489 -34.49 -21.97 42.64
C ASP A 489 -34.65 -22.36 41.16
N SER A 490 -33.58 -22.92 40.59
CA SER A 490 -33.61 -23.99 39.59
C SER A 490 -34.23 -23.77 38.19
N SER A 491 -33.31 -23.60 37.24
CA SER A 491 -33.09 -24.52 36.11
C SER A 491 -33.86 -24.38 34.79
N ALA A 492 -33.08 -24.67 33.74
CA ALA A 492 -33.41 -25.24 32.43
C ALA A 492 -33.78 -24.29 31.28
N LEU A 493 -32.97 -24.41 30.21
CA LEU A 493 -33.05 -23.81 28.87
C LEU A 493 -34.21 -24.44 28.02
N PRO A 494 -34.33 -24.12 26.71
CA PRO A 494 -35.26 -23.19 26.04
C PRO A 494 -36.34 -23.97 25.22
N PRO A 495 -37.26 -23.39 24.39
CA PRO A 495 -36.94 -22.88 23.03
C PRO A 495 -37.93 -21.85 22.38
N SER A 496 -37.53 -21.33 21.20
CA SER A 496 -38.32 -20.93 20.01
C SER A 496 -39.57 -20.02 20.06
N SER A 497 -39.40 -18.87 19.37
CA SER A 497 -40.27 -18.27 18.34
C SER A 497 -41.80 -18.16 18.55
N ALA A 498 -42.30 -16.92 18.64
CA ALA A 498 -43.60 -16.54 18.06
C ALA A 498 -43.64 -15.04 17.69
N ALA A 499 -44.22 -14.80 16.52
CA ALA A 499 -44.38 -13.55 15.82
C ALA A 499 -45.37 -12.58 16.50
N THR A 500 -45.16 -11.28 16.28
CA THR A 500 -46.24 -10.28 16.39
C THR A 500 -46.36 -9.53 15.07
N LYS A 501 -47.50 -9.72 14.40
CA LYS A 501 -47.92 -9.00 13.20
C LYS A 501 -48.33 -7.57 13.58
N SER A 502 -47.86 -6.58 12.85
CA SER A 502 -48.57 -5.31 12.68
C SER A 502 -48.69 -4.97 11.19
N ARG A 503 -49.81 -4.36 10.85
CA ARG A 503 -50.45 -4.28 9.53
C ARG A 503 -49.82 -3.21 8.65
N GLY A 504 -50.04 -3.37 7.33
CA GLY A 504 -49.35 -2.66 6.26
C GLY A 504 -49.60 -1.16 6.15
N GLY A 505 -48.61 -0.51 5.51
CA GLY A 505 -48.62 0.88 5.07
C GLY A 505 -47.48 1.12 4.08
N ARG A 506 -47.82 1.09 2.79
CA ARG A 506 -47.16 1.61 1.57
C ARG A 506 -45.68 2.03 1.62
N GLY A 507 -44.87 1.30 0.83
CA GLY A 507 -43.86 1.85 -0.09
C GLY A 507 -42.66 2.54 0.51
N ASP A 508 -41.61 1.77 0.82
CA ASP A 508 -40.26 2.33 0.87
C ASP A 508 -39.25 1.34 0.26
N SER A 509 -38.79 1.68 -0.94
CA SER A 509 -37.69 1.01 -1.65
C SER A 509 -36.37 1.41 -1.00
N SER A 510 -36.12 0.90 0.20
CA SER A 510 -34.86 1.06 0.92
C SER A 510 -34.06 -0.25 0.86
N SER A 511 -33.43 -0.50 -0.28
CA SER A 511 -32.22 -1.33 -0.36
C SER A 511 -30.98 -0.43 -0.41
N LYS A 512 -30.90 0.56 0.48
CA LYS A 512 -29.68 1.36 0.69
C LYS A 512 -28.65 0.50 1.43
N GLY A 513 -27.49 0.28 0.80
CA GLY A 513 -26.31 -0.28 1.48
C GLY A 513 -25.73 -1.60 0.93
N LYS A 514 -26.22 -2.14 -0.19
CA LYS A 514 -25.53 -3.23 -0.90
C LYS A 514 -25.21 -2.79 -2.32
N SER A 515 -23.91 -2.75 -2.65
CA SER A 515 -23.38 -2.43 -3.98
C SER A 515 -24.20 -3.15 -5.06
N ARG A 516 -24.91 -2.38 -5.90
CA ARG A 516 -25.85 -2.90 -6.91
C ARG A 516 -25.13 -3.89 -7.85
N GLN A 517 -25.77 -4.98 -8.25
CA GLN A 517 -25.14 -5.91 -9.19
C GLN A 517 -24.99 -5.28 -10.58
N TYR A 518 -24.04 -5.76 -11.37
CA TYR A 518 -23.85 -5.28 -12.74
C TYR A 518 -25.01 -5.72 -13.65
N CYS A 519 -25.37 -4.88 -14.62
CA CYS A 519 -26.31 -5.26 -15.66
C CYS A 519 -25.70 -6.34 -16.56
N THR A 520 -26.54 -7.26 -17.05
CA THR A 520 -26.11 -8.31 -17.97
C THR A 520 -25.67 -7.72 -19.31
N GLN A 521 -24.78 -8.43 -20.00
CA GLN A 521 -24.31 -8.03 -21.34
C GLN A 521 -25.47 -7.89 -22.33
N GLN A 522 -26.45 -8.80 -22.27
CA GLN A 522 -27.62 -8.75 -23.13
C GLN A 522 -28.52 -7.54 -22.86
N CYS A 523 -28.66 -7.13 -21.59
CA CYS A 523 -29.38 -5.93 -21.19
C CYS A 523 -28.72 -4.67 -21.77
N LEU A 524 -27.40 -4.55 -21.63
CA LEU A 524 -26.64 -3.41 -22.16
C LEU A 524 -26.63 -3.39 -23.69
N LEU A 525 -26.56 -4.55 -24.34
CA LEU A 525 -26.71 -4.64 -25.81
C LEU A 525 -28.11 -4.19 -26.26
N GLY A 526 -29.15 -4.57 -25.51
CA GLY A 526 -30.52 -4.11 -25.70
C GLY A 526 -30.62 -2.59 -25.63
N LEU A 527 -29.96 -1.96 -24.65
CA LEU A 527 -29.89 -0.50 -24.52
C LEU A 527 -29.22 0.17 -25.74
N VAL A 528 -28.08 -0.38 -26.20
CA VAL A 528 -27.33 0.18 -27.34
C VAL A 528 -28.11 0.04 -28.66
N THR A 529 -28.89 -1.04 -28.82
CA THR A 529 -29.62 -1.36 -30.05
C THR A 529 -31.09 -0.92 -30.04
N GLY A 530 -31.62 -0.45 -28.91
CA GLY A 530 -33.06 -0.15 -28.75
C GLY A 530 -33.94 -1.41 -28.65
N GLY A 531 -33.35 -2.52 -28.20
CA GLY A 531 -33.98 -3.82 -28.03
C GLY A 531 -34.89 -3.94 -26.80
N LYS A 532 -35.32 -5.18 -26.52
CA LYS A 532 -36.11 -5.53 -25.32
C LYS A 532 -35.23 -5.63 -24.08
N LEU A 533 -35.83 -5.43 -22.91
CA LEU A 533 -35.15 -5.67 -21.64
C LEU A 533 -34.81 -7.16 -21.47
N ASP A 534 -33.60 -7.43 -20.95
CA ASP A 534 -33.23 -8.77 -20.49
C ASP A 534 -33.83 -9.03 -19.11
N GLN A 535 -34.77 -9.98 -19.04
CA GLN A 535 -35.47 -10.35 -17.80
C GLN A 535 -34.56 -11.03 -16.77
N LYS A 536 -33.35 -11.46 -17.17
CA LYS A 536 -32.33 -11.98 -16.25
C LYS A 536 -31.49 -10.88 -15.60
N CYS A 537 -31.61 -9.63 -16.05
CA CYS A 537 -30.84 -8.53 -15.48
C CYS A 537 -31.26 -8.27 -14.02
N PRO A 538 -30.32 -8.20 -13.07
CA PRO A 538 -30.66 -7.98 -11.66
C PRO A 538 -31.33 -6.62 -11.41
N ASN A 539 -31.10 -5.64 -12.30
CA ASN A 539 -31.64 -4.28 -12.21
C ASN A 539 -32.80 -4.04 -13.18
N VAL A 540 -33.39 -5.09 -13.77
CA VAL A 540 -34.41 -4.96 -14.84
C VAL A 540 -35.60 -4.08 -14.45
N LEU A 541 -36.01 -4.15 -13.18
CA LEU A 541 -37.15 -3.38 -12.66
C LEU A 541 -36.91 -1.87 -12.68
N ASP A 542 -35.65 -1.44 -12.54
CA ASP A 542 -35.26 -0.02 -12.57
C ASP A 542 -35.09 0.49 -14.01
N HIS A 543 -34.95 -0.41 -14.98
CA HIS A 543 -34.75 -0.06 -16.38
C HIS A 543 -36.04 0.28 -17.11
N GLY A 544 -37.18 -0.31 -16.74
CA GLY A 544 -38.47 -0.11 -17.39
C GLY A 544 -39.35 -1.36 -17.40
N VAL A 545 -40.32 -1.42 -18.33
CA VAL A 545 -41.28 -2.55 -18.44
C VAL A 545 -40.92 -3.52 -19.57
N ASP A 546 -40.95 -3.05 -20.83
CA ASP A 546 -40.73 -3.91 -22.00
C ASP A 546 -39.43 -3.59 -22.77
N ARG A 547 -39.05 -2.30 -22.79
CA ARG A 547 -37.91 -1.77 -23.54
C ARG A 547 -37.18 -0.72 -22.72
N HIS A 548 -35.94 -0.45 -23.12
CA HIS A 548 -35.14 0.62 -22.54
C HIS A 548 -35.75 2.00 -22.87
N PRO A 549 -36.06 2.84 -21.87
CA PRO A 549 -36.68 4.15 -22.05
C PRO A 549 -35.68 5.21 -22.51
N ILE A 550 -34.38 4.97 -22.30
CA ILE A 550 -33.29 5.88 -22.65
C ILE A 550 -32.44 5.28 -23.77
N SER A 551 -31.87 6.14 -24.60
CA SER A 551 -30.87 5.76 -25.60
C SER A 551 -29.46 5.82 -25.00
N ARG A 552 -28.47 5.21 -25.67
CA ARG A 552 -27.04 5.34 -25.29
C ARG A 552 -26.60 6.80 -25.10
N ALA A 553 -27.04 7.70 -25.99
CA ALA A 553 -26.67 9.11 -25.94
C ALA A 553 -27.34 9.82 -24.74
N THR A 554 -28.56 9.41 -24.40
CA THR A 554 -29.27 9.91 -23.22
C THR A 554 -28.59 9.43 -21.95
N LEU A 555 -28.14 8.18 -21.90
CA LEU A 555 -27.38 7.63 -20.77
C LEU A 555 -26.11 8.45 -20.52
N ILE A 556 -25.28 8.69 -21.54
CA ILE A 556 -24.04 9.47 -21.39
C ILE A 556 -24.34 10.89 -20.89
N ARG A 557 -25.36 11.56 -21.45
CA ARG A 557 -25.78 12.89 -21.00
C ARG A 557 -26.27 12.91 -19.55
N LEU A 558 -26.99 11.88 -19.12
CA LEU A 558 -27.46 11.77 -17.75
C LEU A 558 -26.32 11.49 -16.77
N LEU A 559 -25.31 10.69 -17.17
CA LEU A 559 -24.11 10.47 -16.36
C LEU A 559 -23.28 11.75 -16.22
N ASP A 560 -23.07 12.49 -17.32
CA ASP A 560 -22.39 13.80 -17.29
C ASP A 560 -23.09 14.74 -16.29
N ARG A 561 -24.43 14.79 -16.31
CA ARG A 561 -25.22 15.56 -15.34
C ARG A 561 -25.16 14.97 -13.92
N GLN A 562 -25.05 13.66 -13.75
CA GLN A 562 -24.94 13.04 -12.42
C GLN A 562 -23.58 13.37 -11.78
N PHE A 563 -22.50 13.33 -12.54
CA PHE A 563 -21.15 13.61 -12.06
C PHE A 563 -20.88 15.10 -11.83
N PHE A 564 -21.46 15.99 -12.66
CA PHE A 564 -21.09 17.41 -12.68
C PHE A 564 -22.27 18.39 -12.57
N GLY A 565 -23.49 17.89 -12.33
CA GLY A 565 -24.70 18.72 -12.34
C GLY A 565 -25.04 19.41 -11.01
N HIS A 566 -24.32 19.10 -9.93
CA HIS A 566 -24.55 19.66 -8.60
C HIS A 566 -23.21 19.91 -7.92
N ASP A 567 -23.19 20.80 -6.93
CA ASP A 567 -22.02 20.99 -6.09
C ASP A 567 -21.69 19.68 -5.36
N PRO A 568 -20.39 19.32 -5.20
CA PRO A 568 -20.01 18.10 -4.51
C PRO A 568 -20.54 18.11 -3.07
N ASP A 569 -21.22 17.04 -2.67
CA ASP A 569 -21.73 16.79 -1.32
C ASP A 569 -21.20 15.43 -0.86
N PRO A 570 -20.48 15.34 0.28
CA PRO A 570 -19.84 14.12 0.74
C PRO A 570 -20.84 13.02 1.17
N ASP A 571 -22.10 13.37 1.40
CA ASP A 571 -23.13 12.43 1.86
C ASP A 571 -24.06 11.95 0.73
N VAL A 572 -23.87 12.46 -0.49
CA VAL A 572 -24.64 12.09 -1.68
C VAL A 572 -23.84 11.13 -2.55
N GLU A 573 -24.45 9.99 -2.90
CA GLU A 573 -23.84 9.01 -3.80
C GLU A 573 -23.73 9.57 -5.23
N MET A 574 -22.52 9.57 -5.79
CA MET A 574 -22.21 9.93 -7.19
C MET A 574 -22.49 8.77 -8.13
N GLY A 575 -22.59 7.54 -7.62
CA GLY A 575 -22.72 6.33 -8.43
C GLY A 575 -21.45 6.02 -9.22
N CYS A 576 -20.28 6.42 -8.73
CA CYS A 576 -18.97 6.08 -9.28
C CYS A 576 -18.07 5.59 -8.15
N GLU A 577 -17.69 4.32 -8.16
CA GLU A 577 -16.83 3.72 -7.13
C GLU A 577 -15.55 3.19 -7.78
N SER A 578 -14.38 3.49 -7.21
CA SER A 578 -13.13 2.85 -7.61
C SER A 578 -13.21 1.35 -7.35
N LEU A 579 -12.83 0.53 -8.33
CA LEU A 579 -12.67 -0.90 -8.10
C LEU A 579 -11.28 -1.25 -7.55
N HIS A 580 -10.42 -0.25 -7.38
CA HIS A 580 -9.04 -0.41 -6.93
C HIS A 580 -8.26 -1.44 -7.76
N ILE A 581 -8.61 -1.51 -9.05
CA ILE A 581 -7.98 -2.35 -10.07
C ILE A 581 -7.51 -1.40 -11.16
N HIS A 582 -6.21 -1.43 -11.45
CA HIS A 582 -5.62 -0.69 -12.55
C HIS A 582 -4.77 -1.59 -13.45
N GLY A 583 -4.72 -1.22 -14.73
CA GLY A 583 -3.81 -1.76 -15.72
C GLY A 583 -2.64 -0.79 -15.96
N THR A 584 -1.97 -0.95 -17.10
CA THR A 584 -0.85 -0.09 -17.50
C THR A 584 -1.27 1.29 -17.98
N ARG A 585 -2.53 1.46 -18.42
CA ARG A 585 -3.00 2.70 -19.05
C ARG A 585 -4.34 3.22 -18.55
N GLY A 586 -4.88 2.61 -17.49
CA GLY A 586 -6.16 3.03 -16.93
C GLY A 586 -6.56 2.25 -15.70
N ALA A 587 -7.60 2.74 -15.03
CA ALA A 587 -8.17 2.18 -13.83
C ALA A 587 -9.64 1.81 -14.04
N LEU A 588 -10.14 0.83 -13.30
CA LEU A 588 -11.53 0.38 -13.40
C LEU A 588 -12.39 1.00 -12.30
N PHE A 589 -13.57 1.44 -12.72
CA PHE A 589 -14.58 2.02 -11.87
C PHE A 589 -15.89 1.27 -12.07
N LYS A 590 -16.67 1.18 -11.00
CA LYS A 590 -18.06 0.78 -11.08
C LYS A 590 -18.90 2.03 -11.23
N VAL A 591 -19.65 2.08 -12.32
CA VAL A 591 -20.50 3.23 -12.65
C VAL A 591 -21.97 2.80 -12.62
N THR A 592 -22.78 3.55 -11.90
CA THR A 592 -24.22 3.37 -11.76
C THR A 592 -24.94 4.65 -12.14
N LEU A 593 -25.80 4.61 -13.15
CA LEU A 593 -26.77 5.67 -13.41
C LEU A 593 -27.92 5.54 -12.40
N LEU A 594 -27.86 6.31 -11.31
CA LEU A 594 -28.74 6.16 -10.15
C LEU A 594 -30.23 6.31 -10.50
N SER A 595 -30.53 7.21 -11.45
CA SER A 595 -31.91 7.48 -11.89
C SER A 595 -32.61 6.31 -12.59
N HIS A 596 -31.87 5.38 -13.19
CA HIS A 596 -32.42 4.29 -14.01
C HIS A 596 -31.81 2.91 -13.69
N GLY A 597 -30.98 2.83 -12.64
CA GLY A 597 -30.37 1.60 -12.14
C GLY A 597 -29.36 0.90 -13.07
N TYR A 598 -28.93 1.53 -14.18
CA TYR A 598 -27.93 0.93 -15.07
C TYR A 598 -26.56 0.92 -14.41
N THR A 599 -26.02 -0.28 -14.18
CA THR A 599 -24.73 -0.50 -13.51
C THR A 599 -23.76 -1.23 -14.44
N PHE A 600 -22.60 -0.66 -14.70
CA PHE A 600 -21.58 -1.17 -15.62
C PHE A 600 -20.18 -0.73 -15.18
N VAL A 601 -19.16 -1.05 -15.99
CA VAL A 601 -17.76 -0.72 -15.71
C VAL A 601 -17.35 0.52 -16.51
N GLY A 602 -16.65 1.45 -15.87
CA GLY A 602 -15.94 2.53 -16.54
C GLY A 602 -14.45 2.28 -16.50
N LYS A 603 -13.79 2.20 -17.67
CA LYS A 603 -12.33 2.23 -17.76
C LYS A 603 -11.90 3.70 -17.77
N GLY A 604 -11.42 4.18 -16.63
CA GLY A 604 -10.89 5.51 -16.42
C GLY A 604 -9.48 5.64 -16.96
N VAL A 605 -9.24 6.68 -17.75
CA VAL A 605 -7.98 6.91 -18.45
C VAL A 605 -7.49 8.33 -18.14
N PRO A 606 -6.20 8.49 -17.77
CA PRO A 606 -5.60 9.80 -17.58
C PRO A 606 -5.25 10.45 -18.92
N ILE A 607 -4.92 11.74 -18.90
CA ILE A 607 -4.78 12.55 -20.12
C ILE A 607 -3.70 12.01 -21.06
N GLU A 608 -2.66 11.40 -20.53
CA GLU A 608 -1.51 10.86 -21.26
C GLU A 608 -1.88 9.69 -22.18
N PHE A 609 -2.99 9.00 -21.91
CA PHE A 609 -3.38 7.77 -22.62
C PHE A 609 -4.65 7.89 -23.45
N ILE A 610 -5.15 9.11 -23.68
CA ILE A 610 -6.35 9.36 -24.48
C ILE A 610 -6.25 8.76 -25.89
N GLU A 611 -5.09 8.87 -26.55
CA GLU A 611 -4.91 8.32 -27.91
C GLU A 611 -5.05 6.79 -27.93
N HIS A 612 -4.61 6.11 -26.86
CA HIS A 612 -4.70 4.66 -26.74
C HIS A 612 -6.13 4.19 -26.50
N VAL A 613 -6.90 4.88 -25.64
CA VAL A 613 -8.31 4.52 -25.41
C VAL A 613 -9.16 4.79 -26.65
N GLN A 614 -8.90 5.87 -27.38
CA GLN A 614 -9.56 6.11 -28.68
C GLN A 614 -9.23 5.01 -29.70
N HIS A 615 -8.00 4.50 -29.71
CA HIS A 615 -7.64 3.36 -30.54
C HIS A 615 -8.41 2.10 -30.14
N GLU A 616 -8.49 1.81 -28.84
CA GLU A 616 -9.24 0.68 -28.30
C GLU A 616 -10.74 0.77 -28.64
N GLU A 617 -11.36 1.95 -28.52
CA GLU A 617 -12.75 2.18 -28.93
C GLU A 617 -12.99 1.89 -30.42
N ARG A 618 -12.01 2.21 -31.29
CA ARG A 618 -12.06 1.85 -32.72
C ARG A 618 -12.00 0.34 -32.93
N MET A 619 -11.21 -0.39 -32.13
CA MET A 619 -11.18 -1.86 -32.17
C MET A 619 -12.54 -2.43 -31.79
N TYR A 620 -13.11 -1.98 -30.67
CA TYR A 620 -14.45 -2.41 -30.24
C TYR A 620 -15.55 -2.07 -31.25
N SER A 621 -15.41 -0.94 -31.95
CA SER A 621 -16.32 -0.55 -33.04
C SER A 621 -16.27 -1.53 -34.22
N ARG A 622 -15.08 -2.03 -34.58
CA ARG A 622 -14.93 -3.11 -35.57
C ARG A 622 -15.55 -4.42 -35.09
N LEU A 623 -15.40 -4.73 -33.80
CA LEU A 623 -15.88 -5.95 -33.16
C LEU A 623 -17.36 -5.87 -32.72
N ARG A 624 -18.11 -4.87 -33.17
CA ARG A 624 -19.54 -4.68 -32.84
C ARG A 624 -20.40 -5.95 -33.00
N PRO A 625 -20.23 -6.80 -34.04
CA PRO A 625 -21.00 -8.05 -34.18
C PRO A 625 -20.77 -9.07 -33.06
N LEU A 626 -19.64 -8.97 -32.34
CA LEU A 626 -19.23 -9.91 -31.30
C LEU A 626 -19.54 -9.41 -29.88
N GLN A 627 -19.99 -8.15 -29.75
CA GLN A 627 -20.26 -7.53 -28.45
C GLN A 627 -21.40 -8.23 -27.71
N GLY A 628 -21.15 -8.52 -26.43
CA GLY A 628 -22.04 -9.28 -25.55
C GLY A 628 -21.88 -10.80 -25.65
N VAL A 629 -21.00 -11.30 -26.53
CA VAL A 629 -20.76 -12.74 -26.71
C VAL A 629 -19.28 -13.10 -26.54
N HIS A 630 -18.39 -12.49 -27.33
CA HIS A 630 -16.94 -12.77 -27.30
C HIS A 630 -16.11 -11.56 -26.83
N VAL A 631 -16.72 -10.38 -26.83
CA VAL A 631 -16.14 -9.15 -26.27
C VAL A 631 -17.23 -8.38 -25.52
N PRO A 632 -16.90 -7.55 -24.51
CA PRO A 632 -17.90 -6.78 -23.77
C PRO A 632 -18.65 -5.78 -24.64
N VAL A 633 -19.88 -5.46 -24.23
CA VAL A 633 -20.65 -4.35 -24.82
C VAL A 633 -20.02 -3.02 -24.41
N VAL A 634 -19.72 -2.17 -25.39
CA VAL A 634 -19.22 -0.81 -25.18
C VAL A 634 -20.38 0.17 -25.36
N LEU A 635 -20.63 0.97 -24.33
CA LEU A 635 -21.70 1.99 -24.31
C LEU A 635 -21.22 3.29 -24.98
N GLY A 636 -19.93 3.59 -24.86
CA GLY A 636 -19.25 4.72 -25.47
C GLY A 636 -18.28 5.42 -24.51
N GLY A 637 -17.55 6.40 -25.03
CA GLY A 637 -16.68 7.28 -24.25
C GLY A 637 -17.45 8.42 -23.58
N LEU A 638 -16.98 8.85 -22.42
CA LEU A 638 -17.45 9.99 -21.65
C LEU A 638 -16.23 10.83 -21.23
N ASP A 639 -16.10 12.01 -21.82
CA ASP A 639 -15.13 13.02 -21.39
C ASP A 639 -15.60 13.67 -20.08
N LEU A 640 -14.72 13.70 -19.08
CA LEU A 640 -15.02 14.27 -17.78
C LEU A 640 -14.73 15.77 -17.79
N ARG A 641 -15.70 16.59 -17.34
CA ARG A 641 -15.54 18.05 -17.27
C ARG A 641 -14.54 18.48 -16.21
N SER A 642 -14.46 17.73 -15.14
CA SER A 642 -13.42 17.84 -14.10
C SER A 642 -12.83 16.46 -13.85
N SER A 643 -11.52 16.40 -13.61
CA SER A 643 -10.83 15.14 -13.36
C SER A 643 -11.34 14.47 -12.08
N ILE A 644 -11.32 13.14 -12.08
CA ILE A 644 -11.58 12.31 -10.91
C ILE A 644 -10.27 11.66 -10.51
N PHE A 645 -9.86 11.78 -9.24
CA PHE A 645 -8.66 11.10 -8.76
C PHE A 645 -8.90 9.61 -8.57
N TYR A 646 -8.01 8.79 -9.12
CA TYR A 646 -7.93 7.36 -8.83
C TYR A 646 -6.90 7.12 -7.72
N ASP A 647 -7.36 6.78 -6.51
CA ASP A 647 -6.56 6.41 -5.33
C ASP A 647 -5.40 7.40 -5.03
N GLY A 648 -5.54 8.67 -5.42
CA GLY A 648 -4.49 9.70 -5.32
C GLY A 648 -3.31 9.55 -6.29
N ILE A 649 -3.34 8.55 -7.17
CA ILE A 649 -2.28 8.19 -8.12
C ILE A 649 -2.39 9.00 -9.42
N ALA A 650 -3.57 9.00 -10.02
CA ALA A 650 -3.78 9.54 -11.36
C ALA A 650 -5.08 10.34 -11.47
N GLU A 651 -5.03 11.42 -12.25
CA GLU A 651 -6.20 12.19 -12.63
C GLU A 651 -6.87 11.57 -13.85
N ILE A 652 -8.05 10.98 -13.64
CA ILE A 652 -8.87 10.41 -14.69
C ILE A 652 -9.65 11.53 -15.37
N VAL A 653 -9.51 11.63 -16.69
CA VAL A 653 -10.16 12.67 -17.51
C VAL A 653 -11.16 12.10 -18.51
N HIS A 654 -11.10 10.80 -18.77
CA HIS A 654 -11.97 10.12 -19.72
C HIS A 654 -12.40 8.76 -19.21
N PHE A 655 -13.67 8.41 -19.42
CA PHE A 655 -14.21 7.08 -19.20
C PHE A 655 -14.59 6.40 -20.50
N MET A 656 -14.05 5.21 -20.75
CA MET A 656 -14.64 4.26 -21.69
C MET A 656 -15.63 3.36 -20.95
N LEU A 657 -16.92 3.49 -21.24
CA LEU A 657 -17.99 2.78 -20.54
C LEU A 657 -18.30 1.44 -21.20
N MET A 658 -18.25 0.36 -20.43
CA MET A 658 -18.41 -1.01 -20.92
C MET A 658 -19.12 -1.94 -19.93
N GLY A 659 -19.80 -2.96 -20.44
CA GLY A 659 -20.47 -3.96 -19.61
C GLY A 659 -19.47 -4.79 -18.80
N TYR A 660 -19.89 -5.23 -17.61
CA TYR A 660 -19.07 -6.11 -16.78
C TYR A 660 -18.87 -7.46 -17.46
N ALA A 661 -17.62 -7.74 -17.82
CA ALA A 661 -17.27 -8.88 -18.65
C ALA A 661 -17.23 -10.20 -17.88
N GLY A 662 -16.91 -10.17 -16.59
CA GLY A 662 -16.80 -11.35 -15.73
C GLY A 662 -15.50 -11.39 -14.95
N ARG A 663 -15.09 -12.59 -14.53
CA ARG A 663 -13.87 -12.80 -13.72
C ARG A 663 -12.71 -13.23 -14.60
N THR A 664 -11.52 -12.70 -14.34
CA THR A 664 -10.29 -13.07 -15.07
C THR A 664 -9.97 -14.55 -14.93
N LEU A 665 -9.53 -15.18 -16.03
CA LEU A 665 -9.18 -16.61 -16.04
C LEU A 665 -8.06 -16.96 -15.05
N ALA A 666 -7.13 -16.02 -14.79
CA ALA A 666 -6.09 -16.16 -13.77
C ALA A 666 -6.61 -16.45 -12.34
N MET A 667 -7.89 -16.19 -12.05
CA MET A 667 -8.49 -16.41 -10.73
C MET A 667 -9.45 -17.61 -10.69
N ILE A 668 -9.63 -18.33 -11.79
CA ILE A 668 -10.62 -19.41 -11.90
C ILE A 668 -9.94 -20.76 -11.75
N THR A 669 -10.16 -21.41 -10.61
CA THR A 669 -9.62 -22.76 -10.31
C THR A 669 -10.67 -23.87 -10.44
N GLN A 670 -11.94 -23.51 -10.65
CA GLN A 670 -13.07 -24.46 -10.59
C GLN A 670 -13.43 -25.08 -11.95
N ILE A 671 -12.91 -24.53 -13.05
CA ILE A 671 -13.21 -25.00 -14.41
C ILE A 671 -11.97 -25.71 -14.94
N GLU A 672 -12.18 -26.86 -15.58
CA GLU A 672 -11.12 -27.65 -16.22
C GLU A 672 -10.34 -26.79 -17.25
N PRO A 673 -9.00 -26.71 -17.16
CA PRO A 673 -8.18 -25.85 -18.02
C PRO A 673 -8.41 -26.09 -19.52
N ASP A 674 -8.52 -27.34 -19.94
CA ASP A 674 -8.75 -27.70 -21.34
C ASP A 674 -10.08 -27.14 -21.88
N ARG A 675 -11.10 -27.07 -21.02
CA ARG A 675 -12.39 -26.46 -21.38
C ARG A 675 -12.25 -24.95 -21.56
N LEU A 676 -11.48 -24.27 -20.69
CA LEU A 676 -11.23 -22.84 -20.80
C LEU A 676 -10.46 -22.50 -22.08
N ILE A 677 -9.42 -23.28 -22.40
CA ILE A 677 -8.64 -23.13 -23.63
C ILE A 677 -9.56 -23.22 -24.86
N ARG A 678 -10.42 -24.25 -24.94
CA ARG A 678 -11.38 -24.38 -26.05
C ARG A 678 -12.32 -23.18 -26.18
N LEU A 679 -12.84 -22.66 -25.06
CA LEU A 679 -13.73 -21.49 -25.06
C LEU A 679 -13.00 -20.20 -25.48
N ALA A 680 -11.75 -20.05 -25.04
CA ALA A 680 -10.89 -18.92 -25.42
C ALA A 680 -10.56 -18.98 -26.93
N GLU A 681 -10.24 -20.16 -27.47
CA GLU A 681 -9.98 -20.35 -28.90
C GLU A 681 -11.18 -19.96 -29.75
N VAL A 682 -12.38 -20.41 -29.39
CA VAL A 682 -13.61 -20.05 -30.13
C VAL A 682 -13.78 -18.53 -30.19
N SER A 683 -13.49 -17.85 -29.08
CA SER A 683 -13.67 -16.40 -28.98
C SER A 683 -12.58 -15.63 -29.73
N LEU A 684 -11.34 -16.13 -29.69
CA LEU A 684 -10.22 -15.55 -30.42
C LEU A 684 -10.38 -15.74 -31.94
N HIS A 685 -10.83 -16.92 -32.38
CA HIS A 685 -11.13 -17.17 -33.79
C HIS A 685 -12.22 -16.24 -34.32
N ALA A 686 -13.29 -15.99 -33.53
CA ALA A 686 -14.31 -15.02 -33.92
C ALA A 686 -13.74 -13.61 -34.09
N ILE A 687 -12.76 -13.20 -33.26
CA ILE A 687 -12.05 -11.92 -33.40
C ILE A 687 -11.21 -11.90 -34.68
N HIS A 688 -10.48 -12.99 -34.97
CA HIS A 688 -9.66 -13.13 -36.18
C HIS A 688 -10.47 -13.07 -37.47
N GLU A 689 -11.69 -13.62 -37.47
CA GLU A 689 -12.61 -13.55 -38.63
C GLU A 689 -12.95 -12.11 -39.03
N LEU A 690 -12.93 -11.16 -38.09
CA LEU A 690 -13.13 -9.73 -38.36
C LEU A 690 -11.85 -8.99 -38.77
N GLY A 691 -10.72 -9.69 -38.87
CA GLY A 691 -9.42 -9.18 -39.29
C GLY A 691 -8.65 -8.43 -38.19
N VAL A 692 -8.95 -8.73 -36.93
CA VAL A 692 -8.33 -8.09 -35.76
C VAL A 692 -7.37 -9.06 -35.09
N LEU A 693 -6.14 -8.62 -34.84
CA LEU A 693 -5.15 -9.29 -34.01
C LEU A 693 -5.15 -8.63 -32.63
N HIS A 694 -5.26 -9.39 -31.54
CA HIS A 694 -5.30 -8.82 -30.19
C HIS A 694 -3.93 -8.27 -29.76
N SER A 695 -2.85 -8.91 -30.20
CA SER A 695 -1.45 -8.69 -29.89
C SER A 695 -1.03 -8.85 -28.42
N ASP A 696 -1.96 -9.22 -27.52
CA ASP A 696 -1.66 -9.43 -26.09
C ASP A 696 -2.64 -10.41 -25.38
N PRO A 697 -2.79 -11.66 -25.86
CA PRO A 697 -3.75 -12.63 -25.31
C PRO A 697 -3.23 -13.33 -24.04
N ILE A 698 -2.89 -12.56 -23.00
CA ILE A 698 -2.50 -13.09 -21.70
C ILE A 698 -3.73 -13.50 -20.87
N ALA A 699 -3.57 -14.44 -19.93
CA ALA A 699 -4.66 -14.86 -19.02
C ALA A 699 -5.33 -13.70 -18.27
N GLY A 700 -4.59 -12.59 -18.07
CA GLY A 700 -5.09 -11.35 -17.49
C GLY A 700 -6.16 -10.62 -18.33
N ASN A 701 -6.12 -10.78 -19.65
CA ASN A 701 -6.97 -10.11 -20.65
C ASN A 701 -8.11 -11.03 -21.15
N MET A 702 -8.23 -12.21 -20.56
CA MET A 702 -9.29 -13.17 -20.80
C MET A 702 -10.18 -13.27 -19.57
N VAL A 703 -11.49 -13.11 -19.76
CA VAL A 703 -12.46 -13.10 -18.65
C VAL A 703 -13.58 -14.10 -18.94
N TYR A 704 -13.95 -14.87 -17.93
CA TYR A 704 -15.08 -15.79 -18.00
C TYR A 704 -16.36 -15.08 -17.56
N ASN A 705 -17.33 -15.03 -18.46
CA ASN A 705 -18.64 -14.48 -18.18
C ASN A 705 -19.56 -15.59 -17.66
N GLU A 706 -19.94 -15.51 -16.38
CA GLU A 706 -20.77 -16.51 -15.71
C GLU A 706 -22.18 -16.59 -16.34
N ASP A 707 -22.74 -15.47 -16.79
CA ASP A 707 -24.11 -15.40 -17.35
C ASP A 707 -24.25 -16.13 -18.70
N SER A 708 -23.23 -16.01 -19.55
CA SER A 708 -23.21 -16.62 -20.90
C SER A 708 -22.44 -17.94 -20.95
N GLY A 709 -21.64 -18.24 -19.93
CA GLY A 709 -20.77 -19.41 -19.88
C GLY A 709 -19.64 -19.40 -20.91
N ARG A 710 -19.25 -18.20 -21.40
CA ARG A 710 -18.25 -18.00 -22.45
C ARG A 710 -17.04 -17.20 -21.94
N VAL A 711 -15.93 -17.31 -22.66
CA VAL A 711 -14.76 -16.45 -22.46
C VAL A 711 -14.92 -15.21 -23.33
N MET A 712 -14.64 -14.04 -22.76
CA MET A 712 -14.57 -12.77 -23.48
C MET A 712 -13.13 -12.24 -23.44
N PHE A 713 -12.74 -11.52 -24.49
CA PHE A 713 -11.48 -10.79 -24.53
C PHE A 713 -11.69 -9.32 -24.17
N ILE A 714 -10.74 -8.76 -23.42
CA ILE A 714 -10.70 -7.37 -23.01
C ILE A 714 -9.31 -6.77 -23.28
N ASP A 715 -9.20 -5.45 -23.22
CA ASP A 715 -7.93 -4.71 -23.35
C ASP A 715 -7.34 -4.76 -24.77
N PHE A 716 -8.04 -4.11 -25.71
CA PHE A 716 -7.64 -4.05 -27.13
C PHE A 716 -6.70 -2.87 -27.44
N GLU A 717 -6.04 -2.30 -26.42
CA GLU A 717 -5.13 -1.17 -26.58
C GLU A 717 -3.92 -1.46 -27.49
N ARG A 718 -3.51 -2.73 -27.56
CA ARG A 718 -2.39 -3.22 -28.40
C ARG A 718 -2.86 -3.89 -29.69
N ALA A 719 -4.17 -3.99 -29.88
CA ALA A 719 -4.74 -4.72 -31.01
C ALA A 719 -4.45 -4.00 -32.33
N GLN A 720 -4.28 -4.78 -33.38
CA GLN A 720 -3.92 -4.30 -34.71
C GLN A 720 -4.88 -4.85 -35.76
N PHE A 721 -5.14 -4.06 -36.79
CA PHE A 721 -5.79 -4.56 -37.99
C PHE A 721 -4.78 -5.33 -38.82
N GLU A 722 -5.07 -6.60 -39.11
CA GLU A 722 -4.26 -7.37 -40.04
C GLU A 722 -4.46 -6.79 -41.44
N ARG A 723 -3.43 -6.10 -41.96
CA ARG A 723 -3.44 -5.59 -43.33
C ARG A 723 -3.38 -6.79 -44.27
N ARG A 724 -4.54 -7.26 -44.74
CA ARG A 724 -4.59 -8.12 -45.93
C ARG A 724 -3.97 -7.36 -47.09
N ARG A 725 -2.68 -7.58 -47.36
CA ARG A 725 -2.08 -7.15 -48.63
C ARG A 725 -2.86 -7.87 -49.72
N HIS A 726 -3.63 -7.11 -50.51
CA HIS A 726 -4.19 -7.65 -51.75
C HIS A 726 -3.02 -8.22 -52.56
N PRO A 727 -3.10 -9.47 -53.04
CA PRO A 727 -2.12 -9.96 -54.01
C PRO A 727 -2.09 -8.93 -55.14
N LEU A 728 -0.91 -8.39 -55.45
CA LEU A 728 -0.74 -7.57 -56.65
C LEU A 728 -1.37 -8.34 -57.80
N GLY A 729 -2.44 -7.78 -58.38
CA GLY A 729 -3.18 -8.40 -59.47
C GLY A 729 -2.20 -8.82 -60.56
N SER A 730 -2.42 -10.00 -61.14
CA SER A 730 -1.57 -10.55 -62.19
C SER A 730 -1.41 -9.53 -63.31
N LEU A 731 -0.22 -8.92 -63.44
CA LEU A 731 0.13 -8.15 -64.61
C LEU A 731 0.24 -9.12 -65.78
N SER A 732 -0.70 -9.00 -66.72
CA SER A 732 -0.68 -9.70 -68.00
C SER A 732 0.63 -9.41 -68.75
N PRO A 733 1.32 -10.42 -69.31
CA PRO A 733 2.62 -10.25 -69.95
C PRO A 733 2.44 -9.74 -71.38
N ASN A 734 2.93 -8.53 -71.69
CA ASN A 734 3.18 -8.14 -73.08
C ASN A 734 4.09 -6.90 -73.23
N LYS A 735 5.38 -7.14 -73.50
CA LYS A 735 6.11 -6.78 -74.74
C LYS A 735 7.63 -6.56 -74.50
N LYS A 736 8.38 -7.55 -75.00
CA LYS A 736 9.67 -7.50 -75.74
C LYS A 736 10.86 -6.69 -75.19
N GLY A 737 11.98 -7.39 -74.93
CA GLY A 737 13.31 -6.78 -74.93
C GLY A 737 14.50 -7.62 -74.40
N LYS A 738 14.79 -8.77 -75.03
CA LYS A 738 16.06 -9.54 -75.16
C LYS A 738 17.27 -9.35 -74.18
N GLN A 739 17.76 -10.53 -73.73
CA GLN A 739 19.14 -11.02 -73.43
C GLN A 739 19.28 -11.53 -71.98
N ALA A 740 19.16 -12.84 -71.71
CA ALA A 740 20.11 -13.96 -71.92
C ALA A 740 21.17 -14.07 -70.80
N THR A 741 21.00 -15.03 -69.86
CA THR A 741 21.78 -16.30 -69.75
C THR A 741 21.27 -17.16 -68.59
N ASP A 742 21.54 -18.46 -68.70
CA ASP A 742 20.92 -19.62 -68.06
C ASP A 742 21.20 -19.84 -66.56
N ALA A 743 20.23 -20.43 -65.85
CA ALA A 743 20.40 -21.69 -65.11
C ALA A 743 19.09 -22.17 -64.43
N CYS A 744 18.88 -23.48 -64.52
CA CYS A 744 17.68 -24.25 -64.21
C CYS A 744 17.38 -24.45 -62.71
N GLY A 745 16.12 -24.22 -62.33
CA GLY A 745 15.31 -25.14 -61.52
C GLY A 745 15.59 -25.29 -60.02
N LYS A 746 14.63 -24.85 -59.19
CA LYS A 746 14.00 -25.69 -58.14
C LYS A 746 12.82 -24.97 -57.48
N ASN A 747 11.73 -25.73 -57.33
CA ASN A 747 10.53 -25.39 -56.57
C ASN A 747 10.88 -24.80 -55.20
N GLY A 748 10.46 -23.56 -54.97
CA GLY A 748 10.46 -22.92 -53.65
C GLY A 748 9.09 -22.30 -53.42
N LYS A 749 8.15 -23.08 -52.86
CA LYS A 749 7.09 -22.48 -52.04
C LYS A 749 7.82 -21.82 -50.87
N ASP A 750 7.87 -20.50 -50.83
CA ASP A 750 8.39 -19.76 -49.67
C ASP A 750 7.67 -20.24 -48.40
N PRO A 751 8.36 -20.86 -47.43
CA PRO A 751 7.73 -21.43 -46.24
C PRO A 751 7.55 -20.41 -45.09
N ASN A 752 7.64 -19.10 -45.37
CA ASN A 752 7.86 -18.10 -44.32
C ASN A 752 6.79 -17.00 -44.16
N LYS A 753 5.56 -17.21 -44.66
CA LYS A 753 4.40 -16.42 -44.23
C LYS A 753 3.63 -17.22 -43.18
N ARG A 754 4.09 -17.16 -41.93
CA ARG A 754 3.30 -17.66 -40.79
C ARG A 754 2.05 -16.78 -40.68
N ASP A 755 0.87 -17.40 -40.61
CA ASP A 755 -0.36 -16.69 -40.32
C ASP A 755 -0.26 -16.09 -38.91
N ASN A 756 -0.30 -14.76 -38.80
CA ASN A 756 -0.19 -14.05 -37.53
C ASN A 756 -1.28 -14.51 -36.55
N PHE A 757 -2.46 -14.91 -37.07
CA PHE A 757 -3.55 -15.45 -36.28
C PHE A 757 -3.21 -16.80 -35.65
N GLU A 758 -2.59 -17.73 -36.40
CA GLU A 758 -2.14 -19.00 -35.84
C GLU A 758 -1.07 -18.81 -34.76
N LEU A 759 -0.17 -17.84 -34.94
CA LEU A 759 0.85 -17.53 -33.95
C LEU A 759 0.23 -16.99 -32.66
N GLU A 760 -0.77 -16.11 -32.77
CA GLU A 760 -1.50 -15.57 -31.62
C GLU A 760 -2.25 -16.66 -30.85
N THR A 761 -2.94 -17.56 -31.55
CA THR A 761 -3.63 -18.69 -30.91
C THR A 761 -2.65 -19.60 -30.16
N ARG A 762 -1.44 -19.83 -30.70
CA ARG A 762 -0.40 -20.59 -29.99
C ARG A 762 0.12 -19.86 -28.74
N ARG A 763 0.30 -18.53 -28.81
CA ARG A 763 0.71 -17.72 -27.65
C ARG A 763 -0.34 -17.76 -26.55
N MET A 764 -1.62 -17.62 -26.91
CA MET A 764 -2.73 -17.72 -25.97
C MET A 764 -2.78 -19.09 -25.28
N ARG A 765 -2.65 -20.19 -26.04
CA ARG A 765 -2.59 -21.55 -25.45
C ARG A 765 -1.47 -21.67 -24.43
N HIS A 766 -0.28 -21.17 -24.76
CA HIS A 766 0.84 -21.18 -23.84
C HIS A 766 0.52 -20.35 -22.58
N ALA A 767 -0.07 -19.17 -22.72
CA ALA A 767 -0.43 -18.31 -21.60
C ALA A 767 -1.51 -18.88 -20.65
N LEU A 768 -2.20 -19.96 -21.03
CA LEU A 768 -3.23 -20.63 -20.22
C LEU A 768 -2.75 -21.95 -19.60
N LEU A 769 -1.58 -22.47 -20.02
CA LEU A 769 -0.99 -23.70 -19.49
C LEU A 769 -0.03 -23.44 -18.31
N TRP A 770 0.31 -22.17 -18.06
CA TRP A 770 1.13 -21.67 -16.97
C TRP A 770 0.32 -20.66 -16.15
#